data_AF-A0AAE0Y631-F1
#
_entry.id   AF-A0AAE0Y631-F1
#
_cell.length_a   1.000
_cell.length_b   1.000
_cell.length_c   1.000
_cell.angle_alpha   90.00
_cell.angle_beta   90.00
_cell.angle_gamma   90.00
#
_symmetry.space_group_name_H-M   'P 1'
#
loop_
_entity.id
_entity.type
_entity.pdbx_description
1 polymer ?
#
loop_
_entity_poly.entity_id
_entity_poly.type
_entity_poly.pdbx_seq_one_letter_code
_entity_poly.pdbx_strand_id
1 'polypeptide(L)'
;MAASIGTPTRAENDGDNQFKNKKQNDAPERKLESMSFLQVFRVIARDSVFGFVFWSVFQGLAPMIWFYPLNELEISGYEAFAAVWLSPILCLIPGFLGLIQNKWILILMRLIVVASVASFQAETTLQRLVTLAVGAGISMLVLAASLWHPNKAVRYRTFWGLILGLHAFLAGRVWYVTFVPTWWDKESNTIMTAAGAVAALGYVLEEVASFDKGYGMKSVSRRAHWLPCGLGLGSLFYLTQMCFGEASLITRWTVKGFPDTGPVPLPWGSLVLLSLLSGSVFGPRYKRPLLCAILATACIFTLLLNSNPYIAFAAGCCLAHLTMCIWPMAIEVATQSHPGLCLTVAAITYIVQVLFWVWTVAYNFVPYGEYTREHTDWLLSAVMGCIVLMTACYSKPSLGVTVTATKSESSSVPKFGHYVKVLLLIFLLGQFGMIKRFAKYQPAPRQKADSKIFTAGVWTFHFGYDNKGWPSMERAAQMINDTGVDVLTLLESDASKPFLGNNDLATWLGERLNFYVDFGPSTKDHTWGNLILSKYPIVKSVHHLLPSPKGELAPAITASINISGTVVDFVVTHMGNDRDALDRQLQAQFLAKELKNSPHPAVFLGYVTSAPDSENYKHLLTEGKVKDIDSSDKRRWCEYIMYKKLIRLGYARISHGGLSDTEVQLGTFRIPTNVQSYSDNKRTTISPEKHKIDKNILFNDKFGKYYQHHGYFNHHGFHMGTPKYFYND
;
A
#
# COMPACT_ATOMS: atom_id res chain seq x y z
N MET A 1 -85.82 28.39 -0.54
CA MET A 1 -86.55 28.02 0.68
C MET A 1 -86.35 26.53 0.92
N ALA A 2 -86.02 26.19 2.17
CA ALA A 2 -86.33 24.97 2.94
C ALA A 2 -86.73 23.69 2.15
N ALA A 3 -86.00 22.57 2.35
CA ALA A 3 -86.41 21.46 3.25
C ALA A 3 -87.46 20.55 2.58
N SER A 4 -87.55 19.23 2.73
CA SER A 4 -86.80 18.17 3.42
C SER A 4 -87.60 16.88 3.14
N ILE A 5 -87.05 15.74 3.59
CA ILE A 5 -87.74 14.49 3.98
C ILE A 5 -87.75 13.36 2.93
N GLY A 6 -86.98 12.31 3.25
CA GLY A 6 -87.00 10.99 2.61
C GLY A 6 -88.19 10.14 3.06
N THR A 7 -88.47 9.00 2.44
CA THR A 7 -87.94 7.63 2.69
C THR A 7 -89.02 6.63 2.19
N PRO A 8 -88.85 5.29 2.18
CA PRO A 8 -87.71 4.40 1.85
C PRO A 8 -88.12 3.17 0.96
N THR A 9 -87.19 2.19 0.86
CA THR A 9 -87.35 0.72 0.64
C THR A 9 -87.45 0.09 -0.77
N ARG A 10 -86.31 -0.46 -1.25
CA ARG A 10 -85.97 -1.89 -1.57
C ARG A 10 -87.14 -2.80 -2.04
N ALA A 11 -87.10 -3.63 -3.09
CA ALA A 11 -86.03 -4.42 -3.72
C ALA A 11 -86.46 -4.98 -5.10
N GLU A 12 -85.45 -5.40 -5.88
CA GLU A 12 -85.41 -6.51 -6.88
C GLU A 12 -85.92 -6.38 -8.33
N ASN A 13 -85.01 -6.88 -9.20
CA ASN A 13 -85.11 -7.40 -10.58
C ASN A 13 -85.41 -6.49 -11.76
N ASP A 14 -84.45 -6.40 -12.70
CA ASP A 14 -84.61 -6.97 -14.05
C ASP A 14 -83.35 -6.78 -14.91
N GLY A 15 -83.07 -7.74 -15.80
CA GLY A 15 -82.31 -7.46 -17.02
C GLY A 15 -81.24 -8.46 -17.43
N ASP A 16 -81.62 -9.72 -17.68
CA ASP A 16 -80.85 -10.65 -18.49
C ASP A 16 -81.17 -10.43 -19.98
N ASN A 17 -80.17 -10.19 -20.84
CA ASN A 17 -80.09 -10.80 -22.17
C ASN A 17 -78.79 -10.47 -22.94
N GLN A 18 -77.97 -11.52 -23.06
CA GLN A 18 -77.32 -12.03 -24.29
C GLN A 18 -76.73 -11.05 -25.32
N PHE A 19 -75.42 -11.19 -25.61
CA PHE A 19 -74.96 -12.06 -26.71
C PHE A 19 -73.43 -12.21 -26.72
N LYS A 20 -73.00 -13.47 -26.84
CA LYS A 20 -71.61 -13.91 -27.03
C LYS A 20 -71.05 -13.36 -28.34
N ASN A 21 -69.82 -12.82 -28.31
CA ASN A 21 -68.87 -13.09 -29.38
C ASN A 21 -67.44 -13.24 -28.85
N LYS A 22 -66.84 -14.36 -29.22
CA LYS A 22 -65.58 -14.92 -28.73
C LYS A 22 -64.49 -14.50 -29.72
N LYS A 23 -63.46 -13.77 -29.27
CA LYS A 23 -62.12 -13.75 -29.89
C LYS A 23 -61.08 -13.23 -28.89
N GLN A 24 -60.67 -14.16 -28.02
CA GLN A 24 -59.28 -14.56 -27.83
C GLN A 24 -58.24 -13.52 -28.31
N ASN A 25 -57.76 -12.72 -27.36
CA ASN A 25 -56.44 -12.08 -27.40
C ASN A 25 -55.80 -12.29 -26.02
N ASP A 26 -55.56 -13.56 -25.68
CA ASP A 26 -54.54 -13.91 -24.69
C ASP A 26 -53.18 -13.55 -25.31
N ALA A 27 -52.78 -12.29 -25.19
CA ALA A 27 -51.36 -11.99 -25.26
C ALA A 27 -50.73 -12.71 -24.07
N PRO A 28 -49.71 -13.57 -24.26
CA PRO A 28 -49.07 -14.21 -23.13
C PRO A 28 -48.45 -13.07 -22.31
N GLU A 29 -48.94 -12.88 -21.08
CA GLU A 29 -48.13 -12.30 -20.02
C GLU A 29 -46.84 -13.11 -20.01
N ARG A 30 -45.80 -12.62 -20.70
CA ARG A 30 -44.45 -13.14 -20.52
C ARG A 30 -44.14 -12.92 -19.05
N LYS A 31 -44.29 -13.98 -18.24
CA LYS A 31 -43.58 -14.11 -16.97
C LYS A 31 -42.15 -13.67 -17.26
N LEU A 32 -41.77 -12.48 -16.81
CA LEU A 32 -40.37 -12.05 -16.87
C LEU A 32 -39.61 -13.09 -16.05
N GLU A 33 -38.88 -13.98 -16.73
CA GLU A 33 -38.05 -14.97 -16.06
C GLU A 33 -37.11 -14.24 -15.10
N SER A 34 -37.16 -14.62 -13.83
CA SER A 34 -36.15 -14.19 -12.86
C SER A 34 -34.79 -14.63 -13.38
N MET A 35 -33.80 -13.72 -13.39
CA MET A 35 -32.43 -14.05 -13.81
C MET A 35 -31.97 -15.36 -13.16
N SER A 36 -31.39 -16.26 -13.95
CA SER A 36 -30.78 -17.46 -13.40
C SER A 36 -29.63 -17.07 -12.47
N PHE A 37 -29.32 -17.93 -11.48
CA PHE A 37 -28.21 -17.69 -10.57
C PHE A 37 -26.89 -17.41 -11.32
N LEU A 38 -26.66 -18.11 -12.43
CA LEU A 38 -25.49 -17.94 -13.28
C LEU A 38 -25.45 -16.55 -13.94
N GLN A 39 -26.59 -16.04 -14.41
CA GLN A 39 -26.67 -14.69 -14.97
C GLN A 39 -26.41 -13.61 -13.91
N VAL A 40 -26.95 -13.77 -12.70
CA VAL A 40 -26.71 -12.84 -11.59
C VAL A 40 -25.23 -12.83 -11.19
N PHE A 41 -24.62 -14.01 -11.07
CA PHE A 41 -23.21 -14.14 -10.73
C PHE A 41 -22.31 -13.53 -11.80
N ARG A 42 -22.60 -13.77 -13.09
CA ARG A 42 -21.85 -13.19 -14.22
C ARG A 42 -21.84 -11.65 -14.18
N VAL A 43 -23.00 -11.02 -13.95
CA VAL A 43 -23.11 -9.56 -13.84
C VAL A 43 -22.27 -9.02 -12.67
N ILE A 44 -22.37 -9.65 -11.49
CA ILE A 44 -21.61 -9.23 -10.32
C ILE A 44 -20.11 -9.41 -10.56
N ALA A 45 -19.69 -10.54 -11.11
CA ALA A 45 -18.28 -10.83 -11.39
C ALA A 45 -17.68 -9.79 -12.35
N ARG A 46 -18.39 -9.46 -13.44
CA ARG A 46 -17.99 -8.42 -14.39
C ARG A 46 -17.77 -7.07 -13.69
N ASP A 47 -18.76 -6.60 -12.94
CA ASP A 47 -18.71 -5.30 -12.27
C ASP A 47 -17.62 -5.28 -11.18
N SER A 48 -17.37 -6.41 -10.52
CA SER A 48 -16.30 -6.58 -9.53
C SER A 48 -14.90 -6.53 -10.16
N VAL A 49 -14.71 -7.19 -11.31
CA VAL A 49 -13.44 -7.16 -12.06
C VAL A 49 -13.15 -5.74 -12.54
N PHE A 50 -14.14 -5.04 -13.08
CA PHE A 50 -13.95 -3.65 -13.49
C PHE A 50 -13.66 -2.73 -12.28
N GLY A 51 -14.32 -2.96 -11.13
CA GLY A 51 -14.00 -2.27 -9.89
C GLY A 51 -12.57 -2.54 -9.40
N PHE A 52 -12.09 -3.77 -9.51
CA PHE A 52 -10.69 -4.14 -9.20
C PHE A 52 -9.70 -3.41 -10.10
N VAL A 53 -9.98 -3.34 -11.41
CA VAL A 53 -9.17 -2.58 -12.37
C VAL A 53 -9.15 -1.10 -12.03
N PHE A 54 -10.30 -0.51 -11.68
CA PHE A 54 -10.38 0.88 -11.22
C PHE A 54 -9.46 1.12 -10.02
N TRP A 55 -9.54 0.31 -8.96
CA TRP A 55 -8.68 0.48 -7.78
C TRP A 55 -7.20 0.27 -8.09
N SER A 56 -6.87 -0.69 -8.97
CA SER A 56 -5.50 -0.91 -9.41
C SER A 56 -4.95 0.33 -10.14
N VAL A 57 -5.64 0.80 -11.18
CA VAL A 57 -5.22 1.96 -11.98
C VAL A 57 -5.19 3.24 -11.15
N PHE A 58 -6.21 3.47 -10.33
CA PHE A 58 -6.29 4.65 -9.46
C PHE A 58 -5.14 4.70 -8.45
N GLN A 59 -4.87 3.60 -7.73
CA GLN A 59 -3.81 3.58 -6.72
C GLN A 59 -2.41 3.41 -7.32
N GLY A 60 -2.29 2.88 -8.54
CA GLY A 60 -1.01 2.60 -9.19
C GLY A 60 -0.29 3.82 -9.79
N LEU A 61 -1.00 4.94 -10.01
CA LEU A 61 -0.40 6.12 -10.64
C LEU A 61 0.55 6.87 -9.69
N ALA A 62 0.18 7.07 -8.42
CA ALA A 62 1.01 7.83 -7.48
C ALA A 62 2.44 7.24 -7.32
N PRO A 63 2.62 5.90 -7.16
CA PRO A 63 3.95 5.30 -7.11
C PRO A 63 4.79 5.48 -8.38
N MET A 64 4.13 5.52 -9.55
CA MET A 64 4.82 5.75 -10.82
C MET A 64 5.23 7.21 -11.03
N ILE A 65 4.46 8.14 -10.49
CA ILE A 65 4.87 9.55 -10.44
C ILE A 65 6.03 9.70 -9.47
N TRP A 66 5.94 9.14 -8.26
CA TRP A 66 6.92 9.28 -7.18
C TRP A 66 8.33 8.77 -7.54
N PHE A 67 8.44 7.77 -8.43
CA PHE A 67 9.73 7.25 -8.87
C PHE A 67 10.69 8.35 -9.35
N TYR A 68 10.22 9.37 -10.07
CA TYR A 68 11.08 10.43 -10.60
C TYR A 68 11.64 11.38 -9.53
N PRO A 69 10.81 12.07 -8.72
CA PRO A 69 11.32 12.96 -7.67
C PRO A 69 12.14 12.23 -6.61
N LEU A 70 11.90 10.94 -6.40
CA LEU A 70 12.74 10.12 -5.52
C LEU A 70 14.19 10.03 -6.02
N ASN A 71 14.38 9.84 -7.33
CA ASN A 71 15.73 9.74 -7.92
C ASN A 71 16.42 11.10 -8.04
N GLU A 72 15.66 12.17 -8.25
CA GLU A 72 16.20 13.53 -8.38
C GLU A 72 16.38 14.22 -7.02
N LEU A 73 15.73 13.71 -5.97
CA LEU A 73 15.66 14.31 -4.63
C LEU A 73 15.15 15.77 -4.65
N GLU A 74 14.28 16.06 -5.63
CA GLU A 74 13.63 17.34 -5.88
C GLU A 74 12.35 17.16 -6.72
N ILE A 75 11.64 18.25 -7.02
CA ILE A 75 10.48 18.22 -7.92
C ILE A 75 10.96 18.03 -9.36
N SER A 76 10.48 16.97 -10.01
CA SER A 76 10.97 16.52 -11.32
C SER A 76 10.18 17.03 -12.53
N GLY A 77 9.01 17.62 -12.28
CA GLY A 77 8.03 18.01 -13.30
C GLY A 77 7.06 16.90 -13.70
N TYR A 78 7.40 15.63 -13.46
CA TYR A 78 6.49 14.49 -13.71
C TYR A 78 5.27 14.47 -12.78
N GLU A 79 5.31 15.23 -11.69
CA GLU A 79 4.18 15.45 -10.79
C GLU A 79 2.98 16.06 -11.53
N ALA A 80 3.21 16.74 -12.66
CA ALA A 80 2.15 17.26 -13.53
C ALA A 80 1.20 16.16 -14.04
N PHE A 81 1.64 14.89 -14.13
CA PHE A 81 0.77 13.78 -14.49
C PHE A 81 -0.35 13.54 -13.47
N ALA A 82 -0.24 14.02 -12.22
CA ALA A 82 -1.34 13.97 -11.26
C ALA A 82 -2.60 14.73 -11.75
N ALA A 83 -2.43 15.71 -12.64
CA ALA A 83 -3.52 16.47 -13.23
C ALA A 83 -4.51 15.60 -14.03
N VAL A 84 -4.13 14.40 -14.48
CA VAL A 84 -5.05 13.51 -15.22
C VAL A 84 -6.25 13.08 -14.37
N TRP A 85 -6.12 13.00 -13.03
CA TRP A 85 -7.26 12.73 -12.15
C TRP A 85 -8.31 13.85 -12.17
N LEU A 86 -7.95 15.05 -12.62
CA LEU A 86 -8.86 16.20 -12.78
C LEU A 86 -9.72 16.11 -14.05
N SER A 87 -9.59 15.06 -14.85
CA SER A 87 -10.38 14.85 -16.07
C SER A 87 -11.90 15.02 -15.93
N PRO A 88 -12.57 14.76 -14.76
CA PRO A 88 -13.99 15.05 -14.61
C PRO A 88 -14.38 16.51 -14.88
N ILE A 89 -13.44 17.45 -14.87
CA ILE A 89 -13.67 18.85 -15.26
C ILE A 89 -14.24 18.98 -16.67
N LEU A 90 -13.93 18.04 -17.57
CA LEU A 90 -14.49 17.99 -18.93
C LEU A 90 -16.01 17.82 -18.94
N CYS A 91 -16.60 17.27 -17.88
CA CYS A 91 -18.06 17.17 -17.72
C CYS A 91 -18.75 18.52 -17.47
N LEU A 92 -18.00 19.63 -17.37
CA LEU A 92 -18.56 21.00 -17.41
C LEU A 92 -18.92 21.44 -18.82
N ILE A 93 -18.32 20.82 -19.85
CA ILE A 93 -18.64 21.11 -21.24
C ILE A 93 -20.06 20.61 -21.54
N PRO A 94 -20.96 21.46 -22.04
CA PRO A 94 -22.33 21.06 -22.38
C PRO A 94 -22.34 19.85 -23.32
N GLY A 95 -23.17 18.84 -23.01
CA GLY A 95 -23.29 17.62 -23.81
C GLY A 95 -22.19 16.57 -23.61
N PHE A 96 -21.03 16.92 -23.04
CA PHE A 96 -19.91 15.99 -22.88
C PHE A 96 -20.25 14.80 -21.97
N LEU A 97 -20.92 15.04 -20.83
CA LEU A 97 -21.36 13.95 -19.95
C LEU A 97 -22.31 12.99 -20.68
N GLY A 98 -23.23 13.51 -21.48
CA GLY A 98 -24.16 12.69 -22.29
C GLY A 98 -23.43 11.88 -23.37
N LEU A 99 -22.39 12.47 -23.98
CA LEU A 99 -21.51 11.80 -24.94
C LEU A 99 -20.81 10.59 -24.29
N ILE A 100 -20.12 10.79 -23.16
CA ILE A 100 -19.40 9.69 -22.49
C ILE A 100 -20.34 8.68 -21.81
N GLN A 101 -21.63 9.02 -21.64
CA GLN A 101 -22.68 8.11 -21.21
C GLN A 101 -23.29 7.31 -22.38
N ASN A 102 -22.94 7.61 -23.63
CA ASN A 102 -23.27 6.75 -24.74
C ASN A 102 -22.65 5.37 -24.52
N LYS A 103 -23.45 4.31 -24.69
CA LYS A 103 -23.04 2.92 -24.48
C LYS A 103 -21.69 2.59 -25.14
N TRP A 104 -21.54 2.89 -26.42
CA TRP A 104 -20.34 2.49 -27.17
C TRP A 104 -19.11 3.28 -26.75
N ILE A 105 -19.28 4.57 -26.44
CA ILE A 105 -18.20 5.42 -25.94
C ILE A 105 -17.78 4.97 -24.54
N LEU A 106 -18.74 4.70 -23.65
CA LEU A 106 -18.45 4.20 -22.30
C LEU A 106 -17.71 2.86 -22.34
N ILE A 107 -18.12 1.94 -23.22
CA ILE A 107 -17.42 0.65 -23.42
C ILE A 107 -16.01 0.87 -23.96
N LEU A 108 -15.82 1.75 -24.94
CA LEU A 108 -14.50 2.11 -25.46
C LEU A 108 -13.60 2.66 -24.34
N MET A 109 -14.12 3.58 -23.53
CA MET A 109 -13.36 4.13 -22.40
C MET A 109 -12.99 3.06 -21.38
N ARG A 110 -13.91 2.12 -21.06
CA ARG A 110 -13.60 0.97 -20.20
C ARG A 110 -12.49 0.10 -20.80
N LEU A 111 -12.50 -0.13 -22.11
CA LEU A 111 -11.44 -0.86 -22.80
C LEU A 111 -10.10 -0.14 -22.74
N ILE A 112 -10.07 1.20 -22.85
CA ILE A 112 -8.84 1.97 -22.71
C ILE A 112 -8.29 1.89 -21.27
N VAL A 113 -9.14 1.95 -20.25
CA VAL A 113 -8.74 1.75 -18.83
C VAL A 113 -8.16 0.35 -18.62
N VAL A 114 -8.74 -0.67 -19.25
CA VAL A 114 -8.17 -2.03 -19.18
C VAL A 114 -6.87 -2.10 -19.95
N ALA A 115 -6.77 -1.51 -21.14
CA ALA A 115 -5.56 -1.50 -21.94
C ALA A 115 -4.39 -0.82 -21.20
N SER A 116 -4.66 0.20 -20.37
CA SER A 116 -3.60 0.84 -19.57
C SER A 116 -2.97 -0.07 -18.52
N VAL A 117 -3.64 -1.17 -18.14
CA VAL A 117 -3.04 -2.21 -17.27
C VAL A 117 -1.80 -2.81 -17.92
N ALA A 118 -1.79 -2.94 -19.25
CA ALA A 118 -0.64 -3.43 -20.02
C ALA A 118 0.56 -2.47 -20.02
N SER A 119 0.47 -1.30 -19.38
CA SER A 119 1.60 -0.38 -19.16
C SER A 119 2.84 -1.06 -18.53
N PHE A 120 2.65 -2.15 -17.78
CA PHE A 120 3.74 -2.95 -17.23
C PHE A 120 4.66 -3.59 -18.29
N GLN A 121 4.20 -3.68 -19.52
CA GLN A 121 4.95 -4.23 -20.65
C GLN A 121 5.69 -3.13 -21.43
N ALA A 122 5.62 -1.87 -20.99
CA ALA A 122 6.32 -0.76 -21.62
C ALA A 122 7.85 -0.93 -21.54
N GLU A 123 8.56 -0.46 -22.57
CA GLU A 123 10.02 -0.56 -22.63
C GLU A 123 10.70 0.45 -21.70
N THR A 124 10.05 1.59 -21.46
CA THR A 124 10.57 2.66 -20.60
C THR A 124 9.59 3.04 -19.50
N THR A 125 10.13 3.56 -18.39
CA THR A 125 9.34 4.11 -17.28
C THR A 125 8.42 5.24 -17.71
N LEU A 126 8.86 6.06 -18.68
CA LEU A 126 8.05 7.15 -19.21
C LEU A 126 6.85 6.64 -20.00
N GLN A 127 7.06 5.65 -20.88
CA GLN A 127 5.95 5.01 -21.61
C GLN A 127 4.96 4.36 -20.64
N ARG A 128 5.45 3.69 -19.58
CA ARG A 128 4.61 3.14 -18.52
C ARG A 128 3.78 4.25 -17.86
N LEU A 129 4.42 5.33 -17.42
CA LEU A 129 3.78 6.46 -16.75
C LEU A 129 2.69 7.08 -17.62
N VAL A 130 3.00 7.43 -18.87
CA VAL A 130 2.05 8.02 -19.82
C VAL A 130 0.84 7.11 -20.04
N THR A 131 1.09 5.82 -20.30
CA THR A 131 0.02 4.84 -20.54
C THR A 131 -0.88 4.69 -19.32
N LEU A 132 -0.30 4.58 -18.13
CA LEU A 132 -1.05 4.47 -16.88
C LEU A 132 -1.82 5.76 -16.56
N ALA A 133 -1.22 6.93 -16.81
CA ALA A 133 -1.86 8.23 -16.58
C ALA A 133 -3.07 8.45 -17.49
N VAL A 134 -3.00 8.05 -18.76
CA VAL A 134 -4.15 8.03 -19.69
C VAL A 134 -5.26 7.15 -19.13
N GLY A 135 -4.92 5.94 -18.68
CA GLY A 135 -5.85 5.02 -18.02
C GLY A 135 -6.52 5.61 -16.79
N ALA A 136 -5.73 6.19 -15.89
CA ALA A 136 -6.22 6.81 -14.66
C ALA A 136 -7.15 7.99 -14.95
N GLY A 137 -6.77 8.88 -15.87
CA GLY A 137 -7.63 9.99 -16.28
C GLY A 137 -8.95 9.52 -16.90
N ILE A 138 -8.92 8.52 -17.80
CA ILE A 138 -10.15 7.97 -18.40
C ILE A 138 -10.99 7.24 -17.36
N SER A 139 -10.38 6.57 -16.37
CA SER A 139 -11.12 5.89 -15.30
C SER A 139 -11.96 6.84 -14.46
N MET A 140 -11.48 8.08 -14.22
CA MET A 140 -12.23 9.11 -13.51
C MET A 140 -13.43 9.62 -14.33
N LEU A 141 -13.30 9.68 -15.66
CA LEU A 141 -14.43 9.96 -16.55
C LEU A 141 -15.44 8.80 -16.60
N VAL A 142 -14.97 7.55 -16.63
CA VAL A 142 -15.84 6.36 -16.55
C VAL A 142 -16.60 6.35 -15.22
N LEU A 143 -15.94 6.72 -14.11
CA LEU A 143 -16.55 6.88 -12.80
C LEU A 143 -17.66 7.94 -12.84
N ALA A 144 -17.38 9.12 -13.41
CA ALA A 144 -18.37 10.18 -13.59
C ALA A 144 -19.57 9.72 -14.42
N ALA A 145 -19.32 9.13 -15.60
CA ALA A 145 -20.35 8.64 -16.51
C ALA A 145 -21.24 7.59 -15.86
N SER A 146 -20.65 6.65 -15.10
CA SER A 146 -21.34 5.50 -14.52
C SER A 146 -22.08 5.85 -13.22
N LEU A 147 -21.49 6.65 -12.33
CA LEU A 147 -22.14 7.06 -11.07
C LEU A 147 -23.21 8.13 -11.27
N TRP A 148 -23.13 8.97 -12.30
CA TRP A 148 -24.20 9.91 -12.65
C TRP A 148 -25.07 9.44 -13.82
N HIS A 149 -24.99 8.14 -14.17
CA HIS A 149 -25.77 7.58 -15.26
C HIS A 149 -27.28 7.76 -15.01
N PRO A 150 -28.10 8.13 -16.01
CA PRO A 150 -29.55 8.31 -15.83
C PRO A 150 -30.25 7.06 -15.27
N ASN A 151 -29.80 5.88 -15.71
CA ASN A 151 -30.30 4.59 -15.22
C ASN A 151 -29.78 4.27 -13.81
N LYS A 152 -30.70 4.20 -12.83
CA LYS A 152 -30.45 3.80 -11.43
C LYS A 152 -29.71 2.46 -11.30
N ALA A 153 -30.01 1.48 -12.16
CA ALA A 153 -29.38 0.18 -12.11
C ALA A 153 -27.87 0.25 -12.44
N VAL A 154 -27.48 1.12 -13.37
CA VAL A 154 -26.06 1.34 -13.70
C VAL A 154 -25.33 1.92 -12.49
N ARG A 155 -25.91 2.95 -11.84
CA ARG A 155 -25.31 3.57 -10.64
C ARG A 155 -25.15 2.56 -9.50
N TYR A 156 -26.21 1.81 -9.21
CA TYR A 156 -26.22 0.79 -8.15
C TYR A 156 -25.19 -0.31 -8.38
N ARG A 157 -25.12 -0.85 -9.60
CA ARG A 157 -24.11 -1.85 -9.99
C ARG A 157 -22.69 -1.29 -9.94
N THR A 158 -22.49 -0.05 -10.38
CA THR A 158 -21.18 0.63 -10.33
C THR A 158 -20.70 0.76 -8.89
N PHE A 159 -21.55 1.24 -7.98
CA PHE A 159 -21.20 1.34 -6.56
C PHE A 159 -20.78 -0.01 -5.97
N TRP A 160 -21.62 -1.04 -6.11
CA TRP A 160 -21.30 -2.35 -5.56
C TRP A 160 -20.14 -3.05 -6.27
N GLY A 161 -19.93 -2.79 -7.57
CA GLY A 161 -18.76 -3.23 -8.32
C GLY A 161 -17.47 -2.63 -7.77
N LEU A 162 -17.47 -1.34 -7.41
CA LEU A 162 -16.33 -0.68 -6.75
C LEU A 162 -16.08 -1.26 -5.36
N ILE A 163 -17.12 -1.50 -4.55
CA ILE A 163 -16.97 -2.10 -3.22
C ILE A 163 -16.43 -3.53 -3.31
N LEU A 164 -17.03 -4.39 -4.16
CA LEU A 164 -16.53 -5.74 -4.38
C LEU A 164 -15.12 -5.75 -4.97
N GLY A 165 -14.84 -4.84 -5.91
CA GLY A 165 -13.53 -4.63 -6.51
C GLY A 165 -12.47 -4.28 -5.47
N LEU A 166 -12.78 -3.42 -4.48
CA LEU A 166 -11.87 -3.10 -3.37
C LEU A 166 -11.56 -4.34 -2.52
N HIS A 167 -12.58 -5.13 -2.19
CA HIS A 167 -12.38 -6.36 -1.40
C HIS A 167 -11.59 -7.41 -2.19
N ALA A 168 -11.87 -7.55 -3.49
CA ALA A 168 -11.12 -8.42 -4.39
C ALA A 168 -9.67 -7.93 -4.55
N PHE A 169 -9.45 -6.62 -4.59
CA PHE A 169 -8.13 -6.01 -4.63
C PHE A 169 -7.33 -6.39 -3.38
N LEU A 170 -7.90 -6.21 -2.19
CA LEU A 170 -7.26 -6.59 -0.93
C LEU A 170 -7.04 -8.10 -0.80
N ALA A 171 -8.03 -8.92 -1.16
CA ALA A 171 -7.88 -10.37 -1.18
C ALA A 171 -6.78 -10.80 -2.16
N GLY A 172 -6.70 -10.16 -3.33
CA GLY A 172 -5.62 -10.36 -4.30
C GLY A 172 -4.25 -10.03 -3.69
N ARG A 173 -4.11 -8.88 -3.02
CA ARG A 173 -2.86 -8.51 -2.32
C ARG A 173 -2.46 -9.54 -1.27
N VAL A 174 -3.41 -10.15 -0.55
CA VAL A 174 -3.09 -11.26 0.39
C VAL A 174 -2.41 -12.43 -0.32
N TRP A 175 -2.88 -12.83 -1.50
CA TRP A 175 -2.29 -13.94 -2.27
C TRP A 175 -0.92 -13.60 -2.86
N TYR A 176 -0.67 -12.31 -3.11
CA TYR A 176 0.62 -11.77 -3.53
C TYR A 176 1.38 -11.14 -2.36
N VAL A 177 1.09 -11.63 -1.15
CA VAL A 177 1.59 -11.20 0.16
C VAL A 177 1.22 -9.77 0.55
N THR A 178 1.55 -8.81 -0.30
CA THR A 178 1.24 -7.38 -0.18
C THR A 178 1.13 -6.69 -1.53
N PHE A 179 1.64 -7.25 -2.64
CA PHE A 179 1.70 -6.53 -3.91
C PHE A 179 0.39 -6.58 -4.68
N VAL A 180 0.16 -5.54 -5.50
CA VAL A 180 -1.00 -5.51 -6.39
C VAL A 180 -0.80 -6.57 -7.50
N PRO A 181 -1.69 -7.58 -7.62
CA PRO A 181 -1.52 -8.67 -8.60
C PRO A 181 -1.38 -8.18 -10.04
N THR A 182 -2.06 -7.07 -10.36
CA THR A 182 -2.07 -6.41 -11.66
C THR A 182 -0.68 -6.16 -12.25
N TRP A 183 0.32 -5.90 -11.41
CA TRP A 183 1.68 -5.53 -11.82
C TRP A 183 2.76 -6.26 -11.04
N TRP A 184 2.45 -7.47 -10.57
CA TRP A 184 3.43 -8.32 -9.90
C TRP A 184 4.43 -8.90 -10.90
N ASP A 185 3.92 -9.56 -11.94
CA ASP A 185 4.69 -10.13 -13.03
C ASP A 185 3.92 -10.07 -14.35
N LYS A 186 4.57 -10.48 -15.44
CA LYS A 186 3.99 -10.45 -16.79
C LYS A 186 2.78 -11.36 -16.93
N GLU A 187 2.77 -12.52 -16.26
CA GLU A 187 1.68 -13.49 -16.32
C GLU A 187 0.42 -12.92 -15.64
N SER A 188 0.56 -12.45 -14.41
CA SER A 188 -0.48 -11.82 -13.61
C SER A 188 -1.05 -10.59 -14.31
N ASN A 189 -0.18 -9.76 -14.90
CA ASN A 189 -0.60 -8.62 -15.71
C ASN A 189 -1.45 -9.04 -16.93
N THR A 190 -1.04 -10.10 -17.63
CA THR A 190 -1.77 -10.64 -18.79
C THR A 190 -3.14 -11.18 -18.37
N ILE A 191 -3.20 -11.94 -17.27
CA ILE A 191 -4.46 -12.47 -16.72
C ILE A 191 -5.40 -11.34 -16.33
N MET A 192 -4.92 -10.30 -15.64
CA MET A 192 -5.74 -9.17 -15.22
C MET A 192 -6.22 -8.33 -16.42
N THR A 193 -5.37 -8.16 -17.44
CA THR A 193 -5.75 -7.50 -18.70
C THR A 193 -6.84 -8.29 -19.42
N ALA A 194 -6.69 -9.62 -19.55
CA ALA A 194 -7.68 -10.48 -20.19
C ALA A 194 -9.02 -10.49 -19.42
N ALA A 195 -8.98 -10.64 -18.10
CA ALA A 195 -10.17 -10.58 -17.25
C ALA A 195 -10.88 -9.23 -17.35
N GLY A 196 -10.10 -8.13 -17.33
CA GLY A 196 -10.61 -6.78 -17.55
C GLY A 196 -11.25 -6.61 -18.93
N ALA A 197 -10.66 -7.18 -19.99
CA ALA A 197 -11.17 -7.07 -21.35
C ALA A 197 -12.47 -7.85 -21.51
N VAL A 198 -12.54 -9.08 -20.98
CA VAL A 198 -13.78 -9.87 -20.92
C VAL A 198 -14.86 -9.10 -20.14
N ALA A 199 -14.49 -8.46 -19.03
CA ALA A 199 -15.43 -7.67 -18.25
C ALA A 199 -15.94 -6.43 -19.02
N ALA A 200 -15.05 -5.69 -19.67
CA ALA A 200 -15.38 -4.52 -20.48
C ALA A 200 -16.26 -4.88 -21.69
N LEU A 201 -15.93 -5.95 -22.43
CA LEU A 201 -16.73 -6.46 -23.55
C LEU A 201 -18.06 -7.08 -23.10
N GLY A 202 -18.12 -7.62 -21.87
CA GLY A 202 -19.37 -8.13 -21.29
C GLY A 202 -20.48 -7.08 -21.20
N TYR A 203 -20.14 -5.78 -21.14
CA TYR A 203 -21.14 -4.70 -21.21
C TYR A 203 -21.81 -4.58 -22.59
N VAL A 204 -21.15 -5.00 -23.67
CA VAL A 204 -21.73 -5.01 -25.03
C VAL A 204 -22.99 -5.86 -25.07
N LEU A 205 -22.90 -7.08 -24.52
CA LEU A 205 -23.95 -8.10 -24.56
C LEU A 205 -25.13 -7.80 -23.63
N GLU A 206 -24.87 -7.23 -22.47
CA GLU A 206 -25.87 -7.12 -21.39
C GLU A 206 -26.56 -5.75 -21.30
N GLU A 207 -25.98 -4.68 -21.86
CA GLU A 207 -26.67 -3.37 -21.93
C GLU A 207 -27.69 -3.29 -23.07
N VAL A 208 -27.73 -4.26 -24.00
CA VAL A 208 -28.77 -4.33 -25.06
C VAL A 208 -30.18 -4.44 -24.47
N ALA A 209 -30.36 -5.15 -23.35
CA ALA A 209 -31.67 -5.37 -22.74
C ALA A 209 -32.23 -4.17 -21.95
N SER A 210 -31.43 -3.13 -21.70
CA SER A 210 -31.77 -2.03 -20.76
C SER A 210 -32.19 -0.72 -21.44
N PHE A 211 -31.89 -0.57 -22.73
CA PHE A 211 -32.08 0.69 -23.47
C PHE A 211 -33.33 0.70 -24.38
N ASP A 212 -34.00 -0.44 -24.58
CA ASP A 212 -35.24 -0.54 -25.37
C ASP A 212 -36.46 0.17 -24.74
N LYS A 213 -36.33 0.64 -23.50
CA LYS A 213 -37.32 1.53 -22.87
C LYS A 213 -36.77 2.94 -22.88
N GLY A 214 -37.31 3.79 -23.76
CA GLY A 214 -36.99 5.21 -23.82
C GLY A 214 -37.18 5.89 -22.46
N TYR A 215 -36.10 5.98 -21.68
CA TYR A 215 -36.09 6.74 -20.44
C TYR A 215 -35.94 8.21 -20.80
N GLY A 216 -37.07 8.88 -20.96
CA GLY A 216 -37.13 10.34 -21.06
C GLY A 216 -36.32 10.97 -19.92
N MET A 217 -35.45 11.92 -20.29
CA MET A 217 -34.51 12.59 -19.40
C MET A 217 -35.26 13.51 -18.43
N LYS A 218 -35.87 12.95 -17.39
CA LYS A 218 -36.39 13.75 -16.27
C LYS A 218 -35.20 14.33 -15.52
N SER A 219 -35.07 15.67 -15.52
CA SER A 219 -34.01 16.36 -14.79
C SER A 219 -34.05 15.94 -13.33
N VAL A 220 -33.01 15.24 -12.86
CA VAL A 220 -32.83 14.99 -11.44
C VAL A 220 -32.58 16.36 -10.80
N SER A 221 -33.50 16.83 -9.97
CA SER A 221 -33.32 18.02 -9.15
C SER A 221 -32.03 17.86 -8.36
N ARG A 222 -31.00 18.66 -8.70
CA ARG A 222 -29.72 18.70 -8.00
C ARG A 222 -29.96 19.37 -6.66
N ARG A 223 -29.81 18.62 -5.57
CA ARG A 223 -30.13 19.10 -4.20
C ARG A 223 -28.90 19.26 -3.32
N ALA A 224 -27.80 18.57 -3.63
CA ALA A 224 -26.59 18.63 -2.84
C ALA A 224 -25.58 19.63 -3.43
N HIS A 225 -24.96 20.44 -2.58
CA HIS A 225 -23.90 21.35 -2.98
C HIS A 225 -22.61 20.57 -3.27
N TRP A 226 -22.04 20.74 -4.46
CA TRP A 226 -20.90 19.95 -4.95
C TRP A 226 -19.62 20.11 -4.11
N LEU A 227 -19.41 21.26 -3.45
CA LEU A 227 -18.16 21.54 -2.71
C LEU A 227 -17.98 20.65 -1.48
N PRO A 228 -18.87 20.64 -0.45
CA PRO A 228 -18.76 19.71 0.67
C PRO A 228 -18.72 18.23 0.23
N CYS A 229 -19.47 17.88 -0.82
CA CYS A 229 -19.50 16.53 -1.37
C CYS A 229 -18.14 16.13 -1.95
N GLY A 230 -17.55 17.00 -2.76
CA GLY A 230 -16.23 16.78 -3.36
C GLY A 230 -15.14 16.67 -2.30
N LEU A 231 -15.09 17.61 -1.35
CA LEU A 231 -14.12 17.60 -0.25
C LEU A 231 -14.20 16.28 0.54
N GLY A 232 -15.40 15.90 1.01
CA GLY A 232 -15.56 14.67 1.78
C GLY A 232 -15.32 13.39 0.97
N LEU A 233 -15.71 13.35 -0.30
CA LEU A 233 -15.49 12.19 -1.17
C LEU A 233 -13.99 12.00 -1.47
N GLY A 234 -13.26 13.08 -1.75
CA GLY A 234 -11.81 13.04 -1.94
C GLY A 234 -11.07 12.54 -0.71
N SER A 235 -11.44 13.08 0.47
CA SER A 235 -10.91 12.59 1.75
C SER A 235 -11.26 11.14 2.04
N LEU A 236 -12.44 10.67 1.62
CA LEU A 236 -12.83 9.28 1.81
C LEU A 236 -12.04 8.32 0.90
N PHE A 237 -11.78 8.71 -0.35
CA PHE A 237 -10.85 8.00 -1.23
C PHE A 237 -9.45 7.93 -0.63
N TYR A 238 -8.94 9.08 -0.16
CA TYR A 238 -7.63 9.16 0.48
C TYR A 238 -7.56 8.27 1.73
N LEU A 239 -8.48 8.42 2.69
CA LEU A 239 -8.54 7.60 3.90
C LEU A 239 -8.60 6.10 3.58
N THR A 240 -9.40 5.72 2.58
CA THR A 240 -9.53 4.32 2.14
C THR A 240 -8.21 3.78 1.61
N GLN A 241 -7.46 4.54 0.81
CA GLN A 241 -6.15 4.11 0.32
C GLN A 241 -5.07 4.16 1.42
N MET A 242 -5.06 5.22 2.20
CA MET A 242 -4.06 5.56 3.22
C MET A 242 -4.01 4.52 4.34
N CYS A 243 -5.17 4.15 4.89
CA CYS A 243 -5.26 3.16 5.98
C CYS A 243 -5.59 1.75 5.52
N PHE A 244 -6.29 1.61 4.38
CA PHE A 244 -6.94 0.35 3.98
C PHE A 244 -6.63 -0.05 2.53
N GLY A 245 -5.58 0.52 1.93
CA GLY A 245 -5.08 0.08 0.62
C GLY A 245 -4.37 -1.27 0.67
N GLU A 246 -3.99 -1.74 1.86
CA GLU A 246 -3.41 -3.05 2.10
C GLU A 246 -3.72 -3.49 3.55
N ALA A 247 -3.83 -4.79 3.82
CA ALA A 247 -4.34 -5.33 5.09
C ALA A 247 -3.36 -5.18 6.27
N SER A 248 -2.07 -5.00 6.02
CA SER A 248 -1.03 -4.83 7.05
C SER A 248 -0.88 -3.39 7.53
N LEU A 249 -1.39 -2.38 6.81
CA LEU A 249 -1.07 -0.97 7.09
C LEU A 249 -1.36 -0.54 8.53
N ILE A 250 -2.50 -0.94 9.09
CA ILE A 250 -2.83 -0.63 10.49
C ILE A 250 -1.79 -1.23 11.46
N THR A 251 -1.28 -2.44 11.17
CA THR A 251 -0.21 -3.03 11.97
C THR A 251 1.10 -2.27 11.85
N ARG A 252 1.41 -1.71 10.67
CA ARG A 252 2.60 -0.88 10.42
C ARG A 252 2.51 0.51 11.03
N TRP A 253 1.31 1.01 11.27
CA TRP A 253 1.06 2.22 12.05
C TRP A 253 1.26 2.01 13.56
N THR A 254 1.00 0.81 14.06
CA THR A 254 1.06 0.48 15.49
C THR A 254 2.31 -0.28 15.92
N VAL A 255 3.20 -0.61 14.98
CA VAL A 255 4.37 -1.47 15.23
C VAL A 255 5.31 -0.86 16.27
N LYS A 256 5.90 -1.73 17.08
CA LYS A 256 6.94 -1.43 18.06
C LYS A 256 8.07 -2.45 17.97
N GLY A 257 9.16 -2.20 18.71
CA GLY A 257 10.26 -3.14 18.86
C GLY A 257 9.94 -4.37 19.72
N PHE A 258 10.82 -5.37 19.67
CA PHE A 258 10.71 -6.63 20.40
C PHE A 258 10.92 -6.46 21.92
N PRO A 259 10.31 -7.32 22.77
CA PRO A 259 9.50 -8.50 22.40
C PRO A 259 8.02 -8.23 22.14
N ASP A 260 7.48 -7.08 22.59
CA ASP A 260 6.08 -6.71 22.38
C ASP A 260 5.93 -5.78 21.17
N THR A 261 6.00 -6.38 19.98
CA THR A 261 5.91 -5.65 18.70
C THR A 261 4.53 -5.06 18.43
N GLY A 262 3.52 -5.41 19.25
CA GLY A 262 2.12 -5.19 18.95
C GLY A 262 1.57 -6.15 17.90
N PRO A 263 0.36 -5.89 17.38
CA PRO A 263 -0.24 -6.66 16.30
C PRO A 263 0.67 -6.72 15.07
N VAL A 264 0.95 -7.92 14.58
CA VAL A 264 1.75 -8.18 13.37
C VAL A 264 0.84 -8.50 12.17
N PRO A 265 1.28 -8.29 10.91
CA PRO A 265 0.45 -8.48 9.72
C PRO A 265 -0.27 -9.85 9.65
N LEU A 266 0.42 -10.93 9.99
CA LEU A 266 -0.14 -12.27 10.11
C LEU A 266 -0.24 -12.69 11.58
N PRO A 267 -1.44 -13.00 12.13
CA PRO A 267 -2.73 -13.10 11.46
C PRO A 267 -3.59 -11.83 11.51
N TRP A 268 -3.14 -10.75 12.15
CA TRP A 268 -4.01 -9.62 12.53
C TRP A 268 -4.63 -8.85 11.36
N GLY A 269 -4.01 -8.86 10.17
CA GLY A 269 -4.62 -8.32 8.95
C GLY A 269 -5.98 -8.94 8.62
N SER A 270 -6.24 -10.17 9.10
CA SER A 270 -7.53 -10.86 8.96
C SER A 270 -8.66 -10.11 9.67
N LEU A 271 -8.36 -9.41 10.77
CA LEU A 271 -9.32 -8.58 11.50
C LEU A 271 -9.60 -7.28 10.76
N VAL A 272 -8.60 -6.67 10.11
CA VAL A 272 -8.80 -5.49 9.25
C VAL A 272 -9.75 -5.84 8.10
N LEU A 273 -9.51 -6.96 7.41
CA LEU A 273 -10.39 -7.45 6.34
C LEU A 273 -11.82 -7.73 6.83
N LEU A 274 -11.96 -8.34 8.02
CA LEU A 274 -13.26 -8.60 8.64
C LEU A 274 -14.00 -7.29 8.97
N SER A 275 -13.28 -6.29 9.48
CA SER A 275 -13.86 -4.98 9.78
C SER A 275 -14.34 -4.27 8.52
N LEU A 276 -13.57 -4.27 7.43
CA LEU A 276 -13.99 -3.71 6.13
C LEU A 276 -15.23 -4.43 5.58
N LEU A 277 -15.25 -5.77 5.62
CA LEU A 277 -16.40 -6.58 5.24
C LEU A 277 -17.63 -6.19 6.08
N SER A 278 -17.49 -6.13 7.39
CA SER A 278 -18.59 -5.83 8.30
C SER A 278 -19.19 -4.45 8.00
N GLY A 279 -18.36 -3.43 7.79
CA GLY A 279 -18.83 -2.10 7.43
C GLY A 279 -19.51 -2.07 6.07
N SER A 280 -19.06 -2.86 5.11
CA SER A 280 -19.70 -2.97 3.78
C SER A 280 -21.07 -3.66 3.83
N VAL A 281 -21.22 -4.66 4.71
CA VAL A 281 -22.47 -5.41 4.90
C VAL A 281 -23.49 -4.62 5.72
N PHE A 282 -23.06 -3.93 6.78
CA PHE A 282 -23.95 -3.19 7.68
C PHE A 282 -24.14 -1.72 7.27
N GLY A 283 -23.17 -1.12 6.59
CA GLY A 283 -23.14 0.26 6.09
C GLY A 283 -24.46 0.75 5.49
N PRO A 284 -25.04 0.04 4.50
CA PRO A 284 -26.30 0.43 3.88
C PRO A 284 -27.50 0.56 4.83
N ARG A 285 -27.40 0.01 6.06
CA ARG A 285 -28.45 0.10 7.10
C ARG A 285 -28.23 1.24 8.09
N TYR A 286 -27.04 1.84 8.14
CA TYR A 286 -26.76 2.94 9.06
C TYR A 286 -27.46 4.23 8.63
N LYS A 287 -28.21 4.82 9.56
CA LYS A 287 -29.01 6.04 9.31
C LYS A 287 -28.44 7.31 9.96
N ARG A 288 -27.24 7.23 10.57
CA ARG A 288 -26.59 8.32 11.31
C ARG A 288 -25.16 8.56 10.81
N PRO A 289 -24.99 9.02 9.56
CA PRO A 289 -23.66 9.17 8.94
C PRO A 289 -22.74 10.16 9.67
N LEU A 290 -23.29 11.25 10.23
CA LEU A 290 -22.52 12.22 11.01
C LEU A 290 -21.92 11.58 12.28
N LEU A 291 -22.69 10.74 12.99
CA LEU A 291 -22.18 10.01 14.15
C LEU A 291 -21.06 9.05 13.73
N CYS A 292 -21.22 8.33 12.61
CA CYS A 292 -20.17 7.47 12.08
C CYS A 292 -18.88 8.25 11.77
N ALA A 293 -19.00 9.45 11.18
CA ALA A 293 -17.86 10.31 10.89
C ALA A 293 -17.17 10.81 12.17
N ILE A 294 -17.92 11.26 13.18
CA ILE A 294 -17.37 11.70 14.47
C ILE A 294 -16.65 10.55 15.18
N LEU A 295 -17.25 9.36 15.21
CA LEU A 295 -16.61 8.17 15.79
C LEU A 295 -15.36 7.76 15.00
N ALA A 296 -15.39 7.86 13.66
CA ALA A 296 -14.22 7.62 12.83
C ALA A 296 -13.09 8.60 13.16
N THR A 297 -13.42 9.88 13.42
CA THR A 297 -12.45 10.89 13.88
C THR A 297 -11.83 10.46 15.21
N ALA A 298 -12.63 10.05 16.19
CA ALA A 298 -12.10 9.57 17.46
C ALA A 298 -11.19 8.33 17.27
N CYS A 299 -11.56 7.40 16.39
CA CYS A 299 -10.78 6.21 16.10
C CYS A 299 -9.42 6.53 15.44
N ILE A 300 -9.37 7.44 14.46
CA ILE A 300 -8.11 7.76 13.77
C ILE A 300 -7.13 8.52 14.67
N PHE A 301 -7.62 9.41 15.54
CA PHE A 301 -6.76 10.05 16.55
C PHE A 301 -6.32 9.08 17.64
N THR A 302 -7.16 8.11 18.00
CA THR A 302 -6.74 7.01 18.89
C THR A 302 -5.66 6.15 18.23
N LEU A 303 -5.78 5.85 16.94
CA LEU A 303 -4.76 5.13 16.17
C LEU A 303 -3.43 5.90 16.13
N LEU A 304 -3.48 7.23 15.97
CA LEU A 304 -2.29 8.08 15.90
C LEU A 304 -1.57 8.23 17.25
N LEU A 305 -2.33 8.55 18.31
CA LEU A 305 -1.78 9.08 19.56
C LEU A 305 -1.67 8.05 20.69
N ASN A 306 -2.37 6.91 20.59
CA ASN A 306 -2.38 5.95 21.69
C ASN A 306 -1.08 5.15 21.74
N SER A 307 -0.42 5.17 22.89
CA SER A 307 0.83 4.45 23.10
C SER A 307 0.65 2.94 23.21
N ASN A 308 -0.55 2.41 23.50
CA ASN A 308 -0.80 0.98 23.51
C ASN A 308 -1.10 0.48 22.07
N PRO A 309 -0.24 -0.38 21.48
CA PRO A 309 -0.39 -0.77 20.09
C PRO A 309 -1.65 -1.60 19.81
N TYR A 310 -2.14 -2.38 20.78
CA TYR A 310 -3.37 -3.18 20.62
C TYR A 310 -4.63 -2.31 20.67
N ILE A 311 -4.67 -1.28 21.51
CA ILE A 311 -5.79 -0.33 21.56
C ILE A 311 -5.80 0.52 20.28
N ALA A 312 -4.64 1.02 19.85
CA ALA A 312 -4.49 1.73 18.59
C ALA A 312 -4.96 0.87 17.40
N PHE A 313 -4.56 -0.40 17.36
CA PHE A 313 -4.99 -1.34 16.33
C PHE A 313 -6.49 -1.61 16.35
N ALA A 314 -7.08 -1.80 17.54
CA ALA A 314 -8.53 -1.96 17.69
C ALA A 314 -9.29 -0.71 17.20
N ALA A 315 -8.76 0.49 17.45
CA ALA A 315 -9.29 1.73 16.90
C ALA A 315 -9.17 1.76 15.38
N GLY A 316 -8.05 1.31 14.80
CA GLY A 316 -7.90 1.14 13.34
C GLY A 316 -8.89 0.15 12.73
N CYS A 317 -9.21 -0.96 13.43
CA CYS A 317 -10.26 -1.89 13.02
C CYS A 317 -11.66 -1.27 13.07
N CYS A 318 -11.95 -0.47 14.11
CA CYS A 318 -13.21 0.28 14.19
C CYS A 318 -13.31 1.34 13.07
N LEU A 319 -12.22 2.05 12.80
CA LEU A 319 -12.09 3.00 11.70
C LEU A 319 -12.38 2.33 10.34
N ALA A 320 -11.88 1.11 10.12
CA ALA A 320 -12.15 0.34 8.90
C ALA A 320 -13.64 0.07 8.70
N HIS A 321 -14.33 -0.38 9.75
CA HIS A 321 -15.78 -0.58 9.74
C HIS A 321 -16.53 0.73 9.44
N LEU A 322 -16.20 1.80 10.14
CA LEU A 322 -16.88 3.09 10.00
C LEU A 322 -16.64 3.73 8.62
N THR A 323 -15.43 3.59 8.07
CA THR A 323 -15.10 4.06 6.72
C THR A 323 -16.01 3.40 5.68
N MET A 324 -16.17 2.07 5.75
CA MET A 324 -17.08 1.34 4.87
C MET A 324 -18.57 1.66 5.10
N CYS A 325 -18.95 2.04 6.32
CA CYS A 325 -20.30 2.54 6.61
C CYS A 325 -20.60 3.92 6.01
N ILE A 326 -19.60 4.76 5.77
CA ILE A 326 -19.76 6.11 5.22
C ILE A 326 -19.92 6.08 3.69
N TRP A 327 -19.26 5.15 2.98
CA TRP A 327 -19.28 5.03 1.51
C TRP A 327 -20.67 5.06 0.87
N PRO A 328 -21.68 4.28 1.33
CA PRO A 328 -23.04 4.33 0.79
C PRO A 328 -23.63 5.74 0.74
N MET A 329 -23.52 6.47 1.85
CA MET A 329 -24.06 7.83 1.97
C MET A 329 -23.25 8.80 1.10
N ALA A 330 -21.92 8.71 1.14
CA ALA A 330 -21.05 9.60 0.35
C ALA A 330 -21.40 9.56 -1.15
N ILE A 331 -21.63 8.37 -1.71
CA ILE A 331 -22.03 8.20 -3.11
C ILE A 331 -23.46 8.68 -3.35
N GLU A 332 -24.40 8.41 -2.44
CA GLU A 332 -25.77 8.89 -2.55
C GLU A 332 -25.85 10.43 -2.59
N VAL A 333 -25.03 11.10 -1.78
CA VAL A 333 -24.96 12.57 -1.75
C VAL A 333 -24.21 13.12 -2.95
N ALA A 334 -23.06 12.54 -3.30
CA ALA A 334 -22.29 12.94 -4.47
C ALA A 334 -23.15 12.90 -5.74
N THR A 335 -23.87 11.80 -5.97
CA THR A 335 -24.73 11.62 -7.16
C THR A 335 -25.92 12.58 -7.26
N GLN A 336 -26.20 13.36 -6.21
CA GLN A 336 -27.20 14.44 -6.20
C GLN A 336 -26.60 15.84 -6.45
N SER A 337 -25.28 15.93 -6.64
CA SER A 337 -24.53 17.15 -6.93
C SER A 337 -24.08 17.19 -8.40
N HIS A 338 -23.37 18.25 -8.80
CA HIS A 338 -22.84 18.36 -10.16
C HIS A 338 -21.67 17.37 -10.37
N PRO A 339 -21.72 16.46 -11.37
CA PRO A 339 -20.70 15.41 -11.56
C PRO A 339 -19.29 15.96 -11.75
N GLY A 340 -19.12 16.88 -12.72
CA GLY A 340 -17.81 17.46 -13.01
C GLY A 340 -17.19 18.19 -11.83
N LEU A 341 -17.92 19.15 -11.23
CA LEU A 341 -17.43 19.90 -10.06
C LEU A 341 -17.15 18.99 -8.86
N CYS A 342 -18.05 18.08 -8.50
CA CYS A 342 -17.89 17.22 -7.33
C CYS A 342 -16.66 16.32 -7.45
N LEU A 343 -16.49 15.62 -8.59
CA LEU A 343 -15.36 14.71 -8.77
C LEU A 343 -14.04 15.46 -9.00
N THR A 344 -14.06 16.64 -9.62
CA THR A 344 -12.85 17.48 -9.76
C THR A 344 -12.38 17.95 -8.38
N VAL A 345 -13.28 18.44 -7.53
CA VAL A 345 -12.93 18.79 -6.14
C VAL A 345 -12.44 17.56 -5.38
N ALA A 346 -13.10 16.41 -5.51
CA ALA A 346 -12.66 15.18 -4.87
C ALA A 346 -11.24 14.79 -5.30
N ALA A 347 -10.92 14.90 -6.58
CA ALA A 347 -9.57 14.65 -7.11
C ALA A 347 -8.56 15.67 -6.56
N ILE A 348 -8.89 16.97 -6.52
CA ILE A 348 -8.02 18.00 -5.91
C ILE A 348 -7.75 17.68 -4.44
N THR A 349 -8.79 17.38 -3.66
CA THR A 349 -8.67 17.05 -2.24
C THR A 349 -7.80 15.82 -2.03
N TYR A 350 -8.01 14.77 -2.82
CA TYR A 350 -7.19 13.56 -2.79
C TYR A 350 -5.71 13.87 -3.11
N ILE A 351 -5.44 14.59 -4.21
CA ILE A 351 -4.08 14.95 -4.62
C ILE A 351 -3.39 15.78 -3.52
N VAL A 352 -4.07 16.81 -3.01
CA VAL A 352 -3.52 17.67 -1.95
C VAL A 352 -3.18 16.85 -0.70
N GLN A 353 -4.01 15.87 -0.32
CA GLN A 353 -3.74 15.04 0.86
C GLN A 353 -2.61 14.03 0.64
N VAL A 354 -2.49 13.45 -0.56
CA VAL A 354 -1.33 12.62 -0.94
C VAL A 354 -0.06 13.46 -0.91
N LEU A 355 -0.07 14.64 -1.52
CA LEU A 355 1.07 15.57 -1.51
C LEU A 355 1.40 16.05 -0.11
N PHE A 356 0.40 16.30 0.75
CA PHE A 356 0.66 16.68 2.14
C PHE A 356 1.44 15.58 2.87
N TRP A 357 1.11 14.29 2.67
CA TRP A 357 1.88 13.21 3.28
C TRP A 357 3.30 13.12 2.70
N VAL A 358 3.46 13.30 1.38
CA VAL A 358 4.79 13.44 0.76
C VAL A 358 5.58 14.56 1.45
N TRP A 359 4.95 15.71 1.65
CA TRP A 359 5.55 16.88 2.31
C TRP A 359 5.88 16.64 3.77
N THR A 360 5.11 15.83 4.49
CA THR A 360 5.43 15.45 5.89
C THR A 360 6.64 14.51 5.99
N VAL A 361 6.88 13.64 4.99
CA VAL A 361 7.97 12.64 5.03
C VAL A 361 9.23 13.16 4.32
N ALA A 362 9.07 13.68 3.10
CA ALA A 362 10.14 14.21 2.26
C ALA A 362 10.39 15.70 2.50
N TYR A 363 10.01 16.25 3.66
CA TYR A 363 10.03 17.69 3.95
C TYR A 363 11.37 18.36 3.66
N ASN A 364 12.48 17.63 3.82
CA ASN A 364 13.83 18.17 3.61
C ASN A 364 14.20 18.30 2.12
N PHE A 365 13.41 17.72 1.22
CA PHE A 365 13.66 17.66 -0.23
C PHE A 365 12.66 18.47 -1.05
N VAL A 366 11.54 18.90 -0.44
CA VAL A 366 10.47 19.62 -1.14
C VAL A 366 10.33 21.07 -0.63
N PRO A 367 10.05 22.04 -1.51
CA PRO A 367 9.84 23.43 -1.10
C PRO A 367 8.73 23.55 -0.05
N TYR A 368 8.98 24.33 1.01
CA TYR A 368 8.04 24.58 2.11
C TYR A 368 7.64 23.33 2.93
N GLY A 369 8.36 22.21 2.76
CA GLY A 369 8.12 20.98 3.52
C GLY A 369 8.25 21.16 5.04
N GLU A 370 9.11 22.10 5.48
CA GLU A 370 9.33 22.42 6.89
C GLU A 370 8.04 22.75 7.67
N TYR A 371 7.01 23.32 7.01
CA TYR A 371 5.75 23.66 7.68
C TYR A 371 4.84 22.47 7.95
N THR A 372 5.06 21.36 7.26
CA THR A 372 4.28 20.12 7.38
C THR A 372 5.05 18.99 8.06
N ARG A 373 6.32 19.27 8.42
CA ARG A 373 7.21 18.34 9.11
C ARG A 373 6.53 17.83 10.37
N GLU A 374 6.49 16.51 10.52
CA GLU A 374 5.93 15.82 11.69
C GLU A 374 4.42 16.08 11.96
N HIS A 375 3.72 16.77 11.05
CA HIS A 375 2.31 17.20 11.22
C HIS A 375 1.29 16.26 10.57
N THR A 376 1.39 14.95 10.84
CA THR A 376 0.33 14.00 10.43
C THR A 376 -1.00 14.31 11.11
N ASP A 377 -1.01 14.89 12.31
CA ASP A 377 -2.21 15.35 12.99
C ASP A 377 -2.99 16.41 12.18
N TRP A 378 -2.31 17.34 11.51
CA TRP A 378 -2.94 18.34 10.64
C TRP A 378 -3.57 17.70 9.41
N LEU A 379 -2.85 16.77 8.78
CA LEU A 379 -3.37 16.00 7.65
C LEU A 379 -4.65 15.25 8.03
N LEU A 380 -4.61 14.50 9.15
CA LEU A 380 -5.75 13.72 9.62
C LEU A 380 -6.93 14.62 10.05
N SER A 381 -6.65 15.78 10.63
CA SER A 381 -7.66 16.80 10.94
C SER A 381 -8.36 17.28 9.67
N ALA A 382 -7.60 17.58 8.61
CA ALA A 382 -8.16 18.02 7.33
C ALA A 382 -8.99 16.91 6.65
N VAL A 383 -8.47 15.67 6.63
CA VAL A 383 -9.17 14.49 6.09
C VAL A 383 -10.52 14.31 6.78
N MET A 384 -10.51 14.23 8.12
CA MET A 384 -11.72 13.97 8.89
C MET A 384 -12.67 15.18 8.89
N GLY A 385 -12.15 16.41 8.92
CA GLY A 385 -12.94 17.63 8.82
C GLY A 385 -13.75 17.69 7.52
N CYS A 386 -13.14 17.32 6.39
CA CYS A 386 -13.84 17.23 5.11
C CYS A 386 -14.93 16.14 5.11
N ILE A 387 -14.66 14.97 5.69
CA ILE A 387 -15.66 13.89 5.80
C ILE A 387 -16.82 14.31 6.70
N VAL A 388 -16.52 14.90 7.87
CA VAL A 388 -17.54 15.42 8.80
C VAL A 388 -18.37 16.50 8.12
N LEU A 389 -17.76 17.46 7.42
CA LEU A 389 -18.46 18.50 6.69
C LEU A 389 -19.45 17.93 5.66
N MET A 390 -19.02 16.96 4.84
CA MET A 390 -19.91 16.26 3.90
C MET A 390 -21.09 15.60 4.63
N THR A 391 -20.82 14.92 5.74
CA THR A 391 -21.87 14.22 6.51
C THR A 391 -22.79 15.15 7.29
N ALA A 392 -22.33 16.35 7.66
CA ALA A 392 -23.13 17.38 8.35
C ALA A 392 -24.05 18.13 7.37
N CYS A 393 -23.58 18.37 6.15
CA CYS A 393 -24.40 18.91 5.06
C CYS A 393 -25.39 17.88 4.48
N TYR A 394 -25.38 16.64 4.97
CA TYR A 394 -26.31 15.61 4.54
C TYR A 394 -27.74 15.90 5.00
N SER A 395 -28.59 16.27 4.05
CA SER A 395 -30.05 16.26 4.23
C SER A 395 -30.60 14.94 3.70
N LYS A 396 -31.36 14.19 4.53
CA LYS A 396 -31.97 12.92 4.12
C LYS A 396 -32.72 13.11 2.79
N PRO A 397 -32.38 12.37 1.73
CA PRO A 397 -33.10 12.50 0.48
C PRO A 397 -34.50 11.90 0.59
N SER A 398 -35.48 12.55 -0.04
CA SER A 398 -36.87 12.06 -0.12
C SER A 398 -37.03 10.84 -1.03
N LEU A 399 -36.02 10.51 -1.84
CA LEU A 399 -35.92 9.30 -2.65
C LEU A 399 -34.58 8.63 -2.36
N GLY A 400 -34.55 7.33 -2.06
CA GLY A 400 -33.32 6.54 -2.12
C GLY A 400 -32.92 6.40 -3.59
N VAL A 401 -31.94 7.15 -4.08
CA VAL A 401 -31.70 7.28 -5.55
C VAL A 401 -30.56 6.39 -6.05
N THR A 402 -29.68 5.88 -5.17
CA THR A 402 -28.45 5.20 -5.60
C THR A 402 -28.09 3.91 -4.84
N VAL A 403 -28.15 3.84 -3.50
CA VAL A 403 -27.60 2.69 -2.73
C VAL A 403 -28.65 1.83 -2.01
N THR A 404 -29.79 2.43 -1.63
CA THR A 404 -30.82 1.78 -0.80
C THR A 404 -32.11 1.41 -1.55
N ALA A 405 -32.29 1.87 -2.79
CA ALA A 405 -33.49 1.58 -3.57
C ALA A 405 -33.28 0.46 -4.58
N THR A 406 -33.53 -0.76 -4.10
CA THR A 406 -34.19 -1.77 -4.92
C THR A 406 -35.38 -2.32 -4.16
N LYS A 407 -36.30 -1.46 -3.72
CA LYS A 407 -37.69 -1.93 -3.59
C LYS A 407 -38.20 -2.10 -5.02
N SER A 408 -38.07 -3.33 -5.53
CA SER A 408 -39.01 -3.94 -6.47
C SER A 408 -39.44 -3.10 -7.69
N GLU A 409 -38.55 -2.82 -8.66
CA GLU A 409 -39.01 -2.29 -9.96
C GLU A 409 -38.40 -3.00 -11.20
N SER A 410 -37.41 -3.89 -11.05
CA SER A 410 -36.94 -4.73 -12.17
C SER A 410 -36.38 -6.08 -11.69
N SER A 411 -36.76 -7.17 -12.35
CA SER A 411 -36.19 -8.52 -12.14
C SER A 411 -34.78 -8.70 -12.70
N SER A 412 -34.20 -7.67 -13.35
CA SER A 412 -32.93 -7.74 -14.09
C SER A 412 -31.70 -7.18 -13.35
N VAL A 413 -31.81 -6.81 -12.07
CA VAL A 413 -30.70 -6.26 -11.28
C VAL A 413 -30.41 -7.17 -10.07
N PRO A 414 -29.14 -7.52 -9.80
CA PRO A 414 -28.80 -8.27 -8.59
C PRO A 414 -29.26 -7.56 -7.32
N LYS A 415 -29.96 -8.29 -6.43
CA LYS A 415 -30.33 -7.79 -5.10
C LYS A 415 -29.11 -7.67 -4.18
N PHE A 416 -29.16 -6.79 -3.17
CA PHE A 416 -28.11 -6.60 -2.16
C PHE A 416 -27.59 -7.92 -1.54
N GLY A 417 -28.48 -8.86 -1.23
CA GLY A 417 -28.09 -10.17 -0.68
C GLY A 417 -27.16 -10.99 -1.58
N HIS A 418 -27.18 -10.80 -2.91
CA HIS A 418 -26.23 -11.44 -3.81
C HIS A 418 -24.83 -10.83 -3.68
N TYR A 419 -24.72 -9.51 -3.57
CA TYR A 419 -23.44 -8.85 -3.31
C TYR A 419 -22.85 -9.27 -1.97
N VAL A 420 -23.68 -9.41 -0.93
CA VAL A 420 -23.22 -9.93 0.38
C VAL A 420 -22.65 -11.35 0.24
N LYS A 421 -23.29 -12.25 -0.51
CA LYS A 421 -22.76 -13.60 -0.75
C LYS A 421 -21.39 -13.57 -1.45
N VAL A 422 -21.22 -12.71 -2.46
CA VAL A 422 -19.93 -12.59 -3.17
C VAL A 422 -18.87 -11.92 -2.30
N LEU A 423 -19.23 -10.91 -1.49
CA LEU A 423 -18.35 -10.30 -0.50
C LEU A 423 -17.84 -11.35 0.50
N LEU A 424 -18.74 -12.20 1.02
CA LEU A 424 -18.37 -13.30 1.92
C LEU A 424 -17.44 -14.30 1.23
N LEU A 425 -17.70 -14.64 -0.04
CA LEU A 425 -16.81 -15.52 -0.80
C LEU A 425 -15.40 -14.92 -0.96
N ILE A 426 -15.30 -13.65 -1.38
CA ILE A 426 -14.00 -12.95 -1.52
C ILE A 426 -13.28 -12.88 -0.17
N PHE A 427 -14.01 -12.58 0.90
CA PHE A 427 -13.46 -12.57 2.26
C PHE A 427 -12.91 -13.95 2.64
N LEU A 428 -13.67 -15.04 2.43
CA LEU A 428 -13.21 -16.40 2.73
C LEU A 428 -11.97 -16.78 1.91
N LEU A 429 -11.89 -16.38 0.64
CA LEU A 429 -10.69 -16.57 -0.19
C LEU A 429 -9.48 -15.79 0.36
N GLY A 430 -9.70 -14.56 0.84
CA GLY A 430 -8.66 -13.77 1.53
C GLY A 430 -8.21 -14.44 2.83
N GLN A 431 -9.14 -14.88 3.68
CA GLN A 431 -8.80 -15.56 4.93
C GLN A 431 -8.08 -16.88 4.70
N PHE A 432 -8.45 -17.63 3.65
CA PHE A 432 -7.71 -18.84 3.28
C PHE A 432 -6.25 -18.50 2.92
N GLY A 433 -6.02 -17.42 2.17
CA GLY A 433 -4.68 -16.91 1.88
C GLY A 433 -3.90 -16.53 3.16
N MET A 434 -4.54 -15.79 4.08
CA MET A 434 -3.94 -15.41 5.37
C MET A 434 -3.54 -16.64 6.22
N ILE A 435 -4.45 -17.62 6.36
CA ILE A 435 -4.21 -18.85 7.12
C ILE A 435 -3.08 -19.66 6.48
N LYS A 436 -3.10 -19.82 5.16
CA LYS A 436 -2.05 -20.54 4.42
C LYS A 436 -0.67 -19.90 4.65
N ARG A 437 -0.60 -18.56 4.58
CA ARG A 437 0.64 -17.80 4.81
C ARG A 437 1.11 -17.92 6.26
N PHE A 438 0.21 -17.76 7.23
CA PHE A 438 0.52 -17.90 8.65
C PHE A 438 1.02 -19.32 9.00
N ALA A 439 0.40 -20.35 8.43
CA ALA A 439 0.84 -21.73 8.62
C ALA A 439 2.21 -22.01 7.98
N LYS A 440 2.52 -21.37 6.85
CA LYS A 440 3.80 -21.52 6.15
C LYS A 440 4.95 -20.75 6.81
N TYR A 441 4.68 -19.53 7.28
CA TYR A 441 5.71 -18.66 7.84
C TYR A 441 5.97 -19.01 9.30
N GLN A 442 7.01 -19.80 9.51
CA GLN A 442 7.48 -20.24 10.81
C GLN A 442 9.01 -20.06 10.82
N PRO A 443 9.51 -18.84 11.06
CA PRO A 443 10.94 -18.61 11.14
C PRO A 443 11.50 -19.42 12.31
N ALA A 444 12.53 -20.22 12.01
CA ALA A 444 13.21 -21.07 12.97
C ALA A 444 14.72 -20.77 12.94
N PRO A 445 15.42 -20.84 14.08
CA PRO A 445 16.85 -20.59 14.12
C PRO A 445 17.58 -21.61 13.24
N ARG A 446 18.34 -21.14 12.24
CA ARG A 446 19.16 -22.05 11.43
C ARG A 446 20.40 -22.48 12.20
N GLN A 447 20.68 -23.79 12.22
CA GLN A 447 21.92 -24.31 12.75
C GLN A 447 23.05 -24.14 11.72
N LYS A 448 24.17 -23.57 12.17
CA LYS A 448 25.42 -23.51 11.40
C LYS A 448 26.40 -24.58 11.91
N ALA A 449 27.33 -24.97 11.03
CA ALA A 449 28.44 -25.87 11.38
C ALA A 449 29.31 -25.30 12.52
N ASP A 450 29.64 -24.01 12.45
CA ASP A 450 30.24 -23.26 13.57
C ASP A 450 29.22 -22.26 14.10
N SER A 451 28.68 -22.54 15.29
CA SER A 451 27.68 -21.71 15.97
C SER A 451 28.21 -20.34 16.41
N LYS A 452 29.53 -20.13 16.41
CA LYS A 452 30.16 -18.86 16.78
C LYS A 452 30.42 -17.95 15.59
N ILE A 453 30.21 -18.40 14.34
CA ILE A 453 30.44 -17.61 13.13
C ILE A 453 29.13 -17.14 12.52
N PHE A 454 29.01 -15.83 12.34
CA PHE A 454 27.87 -15.23 11.65
C PHE A 454 28.32 -14.16 10.65
N THR A 455 27.48 -13.91 9.65
CA THR A 455 27.65 -12.83 8.67
C THR A 455 26.57 -11.79 8.87
N ALA A 456 26.97 -10.52 8.93
CA ALA A 456 26.09 -9.37 9.01
C ALA A 456 26.25 -8.47 7.77
N GLY A 457 25.19 -7.81 7.33
CA GLY A 457 25.24 -6.96 6.15
C GLY A 457 24.31 -5.76 6.20
N VAL A 458 24.59 -4.78 5.34
CA VAL A 458 23.80 -3.56 5.11
C VAL A 458 23.54 -3.41 3.62
N TRP A 459 22.35 -2.92 3.27
CA TRP A 459 21.98 -2.57 1.91
C TRP A 459 20.89 -1.50 1.89
N THR A 460 21.11 -0.37 1.21
CA THR A 460 20.00 0.54 0.85
C THR A 460 19.18 -0.05 -0.28
N PHE A 461 17.90 -0.32 0.01
CA PHE A 461 17.04 -1.19 -0.78
C PHE A 461 16.09 -0.46 -1.72
N HIS A 462 16.16 0.88 -1.75
CA HIS A 462 15.45 1.76 -2.67
C HIS A 462 13.96 1.40 -2.84
N PHE A 463 13.29 1.13 -1.72
CA PHE A 463 11.86 0.75 -1.62
C PHE A 463 11.44 -0.45 -2.49
N GLY A 464 12.37 -1.33 -2.86
CA GLY A 464 12.11 -2.52 -3.67
C GLY A 464 11.95 -2.26 -5.17
N TYR A 465 12.42 -1.11 -5.66
CA TYR A 465 12.56 -0.82 -7.09
C TYR A 465 13.98 -1.11 -7.57
N ASP A 466 14.12 -1.48 -8.84
CA ASP A 466 15.42 -1.47 -9.51
C ASP A 466 15.75 -0.09 -10.09
N ASN A 467 16.96 0.08 -10.63
CA ASN A 467 17.40 1.36 -11.22
C ASN A 467 16.62 1.76 -12.48
N LYS A 468 15.71 0.91 -12.94
CA LYS A 468 14.79 1.17 -14.05
C LYS A 468 13.34 1.36 -13.58
N GLY A 469 13.08 1.47 -12.27
CA GLY A 469 11.75 1.72 -11.72
C GLY A 469 10.79 0.53 -11.77
N TRP A 470 11.31 -0.69 -11.96
CA TRP A 470 10.51 -1.91 -11.89
C TRP A 470 10.60 -2.57 -10.52
N PRO A 471 9.52 -3.20 -10.03
CA PRO A 471 9.58 -4.01 -8.83
C PRO A 471 10.67 -5.09 -8.93
N SER A 472 11.50 -5.22 -7.90
CA SER A 472 12.71 -6.05 -7.94
C SER A 472 12.75 -7.18 -6.89
N MET A 473 11.65 -7.38 -6.15
CA MET A 473 11.58 -8.22 -4.96
C MET A 473 12.11 -9.66 -5.10
N GLU A 474 11.77 -10.40 -6.17
CA GLU A 474 12.29 -11.76 -6.38
C GLU A 474 13.81 -11.76 -6.65
N ARG A 475 14.30 -10.79 -7.43
CA ARG A 475 15.74 -10.64 -7.67
C ARG A 475 16.47 -10.22 -6.39
N ALA A 476 15.86 -9.36 -5.58
CA ALA A 476 16.37 -8.97 -4.28
C ALA A 476 16.44 -10.16 -3.30
N ALA A 477 15.38 -10.96 -3.19
CA ALA A 477 15.41 -12.17 -2.36
C ALA A 477 16.47 -13.17 -2.85
N GLN A 478 16.63 -13.32 -4.17
CA GLN A 478 17.69 -14.16 -4.73
C GLN A 478 19.08 -13.62 -4.36
N MET A 479 19.30 -12.31 -4.48
CA MET A 479 20.54 -11.64 -4.10
C MET A 479 20.85 -11.89 -2.62
N ILE A 480 19.90 -11.64 -1.72
CA ILE A 480 20.04 -11.89 -0.28
C ILE A 480 20.36 -13.37 0.00
N ASN A 481 19.68 -14.30 -0.67
CA ASN A 481 19.95 -15.72 -0.50
C ASN A 481 21.35 -16.13 -1.01
N ASP A 482 21.78 -15.56 -2.14
CA ASP A 482 23.11 -15.78 -2.72
C ASP A 482 24.23 -15.26 -1.80
N THR A 483 24.01 -14.15 -1.08
CA THR A 483 25.00 -13.66 -0.09
C THR A 483 25.23 -14.63 1.06
N GLY A 484 24.24 -15.45 1.40
CA GLY A 484 24.27 -16.29 2.59
C GLY A 484 24.25 -15.51 3.91
N VAL A 485 23.98 -14.20 3.90
CA VAL A 485 23.96 -13.32 5.09
C VAL A 485 23.05 -13.87 6.18
N ASP A 486 23.43 -13.72 7.45
CA ASP A 486 22.63 -14.21 8.58
C ASP A 486 21.80 -13.12 9.24
N VAL A 487 22.34 -11.91 9.34
CA VAL A 487 21.63 -10.71 9.80
C VAL A 487 21.85 -9.60 8.76
N LEU A 488 20.78 -9.09 8.18
CA LEU A 488 20.82 -8.07 7.16
C LEU A 488 19.96 -6.90 7.59
N THR A 489 20.48 -5.69 7.48
CA THR A 489 19.65 -4.48 7.54
C THR A 489 19.39 -3.95 6.14
N LEU A 490 18.13 -3.60 5.87
CA LEU A 490 17.70 -2.94 4.65
C LEU A 490 17.26 -1.52 4.98
N LEU A 491 17.86 -0.54 4.31
CA LEU A 491 17.54 0.88 4.46
C LEU A 491 16.61 1.33 3.33
N GLU A 492 15.90 2.43 3.51
CA GLU A 492 14.85 2.87 2.57
C GLU A 492 13.81 1.77 2.32
N SER A 493 13.34 1.15 3.40
CA SER A 493 12.54 -0.06 3.38
C SER A 493 11.04 0.16 3.60
N ASP A 494 10.59 1.37 3.96
CA ASP A 494 9.16 1.64 4.23
C ASP A 494 8.41 2.14 3.01
N ALA A 495 7.84 1.18 2.26
CA ALA A 495 6.92 1.42 1.14
C ALA A 495 5.43 1.38 1.54
N SER A 496 5.10 1.43 2.83
CA SER A 496 3.72 1.33 3.36
C SER A 496 2.93 2.64 3.25
N LYS A 497 3.25 3.46 2.23
CA LYS A 497 2.67 4.79 1.98
C LYS A 497 1.94 4.81 0.61
N PRO A 498 0.87 5.60 0.42
CA PRO A 498 0.08 5.62 -0.82
C PRO A 498 0.90 5.91 -2.07
N PHE A 499 1.86 6.83 -1.97
CA PHE A 499 2.78 7.20 -3.05
C PHE A 499 3.93 6.21 -3.25
N LEU A 500 4.03 5.15 -2.43
CA LEU A 500 4.94 4.01 -2.61
C LEU A 500 4.19 2.68 -2.82
N GLY A 501 2.87 2.75 -2.99
CA GLY A 501 2.01 1.62 -3.35
C GLY A 501 1.43 0.86 -2.17
N ASN A 502 1.64 1.33 -0.94
CA ASN A 502 1.21 0.66 0.29
C ASN A 502 1.77 -0.78 0.40
N ASN A 503 3.03 -0.99 0.01
CA ASN A 503 3.66 -2.30 -0.03
C ASN A 503 4.42 -2.59 1.27
N ASP A 504 4.14 -3.73 1.88
CA ASP A 504 4.84 -4.23 3.08
C ASP A 504 6.01 -5.14 2.69
N LEU A 505 7.14 -4.50 2.34
CA LEU A 505 8.35 -5.19 1.89
C LEU A 505 8.89 -6.16 2.95
N ALA A 506 8.76 -5.79 4.23
CA ALA A 506 9.24 -6.57 5.36
C ALA A 506 8.49 -7.91 5.47
N THR A 507 7.15 -7.90 5.35
CA THR A 507 6.35 -9.13 5.33
C THR A 507 6.72 -10.00 4.15
N TRP A 508 6.86 -9.41 2.96
CA TRP A 508 7.21 -10.17 1.76
C TRP A 508 8.57 -10.87 1.88
N LEU A 509 9.61 -10.14 2.31
CA LEU A 509 10.96 -10.68 2.46
C LEU A 509 11.04 -11.70 3.60
N GLY A 510 10.37 -11.44 4.73
CA GLY A 510 10.28 -12.36 5.86
C GLY A 510 9.70 -13.70 5.46
N GLU A 511 8.54 -13.70 4.80
CA GLU A 511 7.88 -14.93 4.31
C GLU A 511 8.70 -15.64 3.23
N ARG A 512 9.30 -14.89 2.30
CA ARG A 512 10.04 -15.45 1.16
C ARG A 512 11.35 -16.10 1.56
N LEU A 513 12.07 -15.51 2.53
CA LEU A 513 13.37 -15.97 3.01
C LEU A 513 13.27 -16.86 4.27
N ASN A 514 12.11 -16.85 4.92
CA ASN A 514 11.86 -17.44 6.24
C ASN A 514 12.79 -16.87 7.33
N PHE A 515 12.87 -15.53 7.40
CA PHE A 515 13.70 -14.80 8.37
C PHE A 515 12.80 -14.18 9.45
N TYR A 516 13.32 -13.99 10.65
CA TYR A 516 12.75 -13.07 11.64
C TYR A 516 12.84 -11.64 11.11
N VAL A 517 11.80 -10.84 11.40
CA VAL A 517 11.63 -9.50 10.85
C VAL A 517 11.41 -8.51 11.98
N ASP A 518 12.22 -7.45 11.98
CA ASP A 518 11.89 -6.18 12.65
C ASP A 518 11.66 -5.11 11.57
N PHE A 519 10.44 -4.60 11.49
CA PHE A 519 10.04 -3.60 10.49
C PHE A 519 10.77 -2.26 10.67
N GLY A 520 11.18 -1.93 11.89
CA GLY A 520 11.68 -0.63 12.28
C GLY A 520 10.61 0.37 12.72
N PRO A 521 10.95 1.67 12.76
CA PRO A 521 10.03 2.73 13.15
C PRO A 521 8.70 2.65 12.40
N SER A 522 7.62 3.07 13.06
CA SER A 522 6.28 2.99 12.50
C SER A 522 6.17 3.85 11.24
N THR A 523 5.31 3.44 10.30
CA THR A 523 5.02 4.22 9.09
C THR A 523 4.52 5.64 9.40
N LYS A 524 3.91 5.83 10.58
CA LYS A 524 3.45 7.15 11.04
C LYS A 524 4.57 8.02 11.63
N ASP A 525 5.79 7.50 11.79
CA ASP A 525 6.93 8.21 12.38
C ASP A 525 7.81 8.90 11.32
N HIS A 526 7.29 9.06 10.09
CA HIS A 526 7.81 9.92 9.02
C HIS A 526 9.23 9.61 8.50
N THR A 527 9.71 8.38 8.70
CA THR A 527 11.01 7.95 8.18
C THR A 527 10.89 7.23 6.83
N TRP A 528 12.03 7.00 6.17
CA TRP A 528 12.14 6.15 4.98
C TRP A 528 12.23 4.65 5.29
N GLY A 529 12.24 4.27 6.58
CA GLY A 529 12.30 2.89 7.02
C GLY A 529 13.71 2.36 7.21
N ASN A 530 13.82 1.41 8.13
CA ASN A 530 15.05 0.72 8.48
C ASN A 530 14.63 -0.67 8.97
N LEU A 531 14.88 -1.71 8.20
CA LEU A 531 14.39 -3.07 8.41
C LEU A 531 15.54 -3.97 8.85
N ILE A 532 15.31 -4.87 9.82
CA ILE A 532 16.23 -5.96 10.15
C ILE A 532 15.61 -7.29 9.75
N LEU A 533 16.35 -8.06 8.96
CA LEU A 533 16.07 -9.45 8.63
C LEU A 533 17.12 -10.32 9.32
N SER A 534 16.69 -11.35 10.04
CA SER A 534 17.60 -12.22 10.79
C SER A 534 17.22 -13.70 10.64
N LYS A 535 18.20 -14.58 10.42
CA LYS A 535 18.01 -16.04 10.56
C LYS A 535 17.88 -16.48 12.02
N TYR A 536 18.21 -15.59 12.95
CA TYR A 536 18.23 -15.84 14.39
C TYR A 536 17.14 -15.02 15.10
N PRO A 537 16.60 -15.50 16.24
CA PRO A 537 15.56 -14.78 16.97
C PRO A 537 16.01 -13.39 17.41
N ILE A 538 15.21 -12.38 17.09
CA ILE A 538 15.33 -11.02 17.62
C ILE A 538 14.70 -11.01 19.01
N VAL A 539 15.50 -10.77 20.04
CA VAL A 539 15.09 -10.91 21.45
C VAL A 539 14.53 -9.59 21.98
N LYS A 540 15.16 -8.49 21.57
CA LYS A 540 14.79 -7.14 21.97
C LYS A 540 15.11 -6.19 20.83
N SER A 541 14.27 -5.18 20.64
CA SER A 541 14.65 -4.04 19.82
C SER A 541 13.97 -2.76 20.30
N VAL A 542 14.62 -1.64 20.01
CA VAL A 542 14.12 -0.30 20.27
C VAL A 542 14.31 0.53 19.01
N HIS A 543 13.25 1.20 18.60
CA HIS A 543 13.23 2.08 17.44
C HIS A 543 13.49 3.52 17.90
N HIS A 544 14.33 4.23 17.18
CA HIS A 544 14.73 5.61 17.50
C HIS A 544 14.51 6.50 16.30
N LEU A 545 14.00 7.70 16.56
CA LEU A 545 14.10 8.84 15.66
C LEU A 545 15.30 9.64 16.09
N LEU A 546 16.31 9.73 15.23
CA LEU A 546 17.55 10.39 15.61
C LEU A 546 17.38 11.91 15.71
N PRO A 547 18.19 12.59 16.55
CA PRO A 547 18.12 14.03 16.69
C PRO A 547 18.30 14.74 15.33
N SER A 548 17.35 15.59 14.98
CA SER A 548 17.36 16.32 13.71
C SER A 548 16.77 17.72 13.88
N PRO A 549 17.52 18.71 14.40
CA PRO A 549 17.01 20.07 14.59
C PRO A 549 16.44 20.72 13.33
N LYS A 550 16.95 20.38 12.14
CA LYS A 550 16.58 21.04 10.88
C LYS A 550 16.40 20.07 9.71
N GLY A 551 17.33 19.16 9.53
CA GLY A 551 17.41 18.22 8.43
C GLY A 551 16.49 17.01 8.60
N GLU A 552 16.83 15.92 7.92
CA GLU A 552 15.99 14.73 7.78
C GLU A 552 15.82 13.90 9.05
N LEU A 553 14.59 13.41 9.27
CA LEU A 553 14.24 12.56 10.40
C LEU A 553 14.72 11.12 10.16
N ALA A 554 15.97 10.88 10.56
CA ALA A 554 16.68 9.63 10.34
C ALA A 554 16.25 8.50 11.31
N PRO A 555 15.98 7.28 10.82
CA PRO A 555 15.67 6.13 11.66
C PRO A 555 16.93 5.43 12.19
N ALA A 556 16.84 4.90 13.42
CA ALA A 556 17.78 3.91 13.93
C ALA A 556 17.09 2.80 14.73
N ILE A 557 17.72 1.64 14.80
CA ILE A 557 17.27 0.52 15.64
C ILE A 557 18.45 0.04 16.48
N THR A 558 18.21 -0.13 17.77
CA THR A 558 19.08 -0.94 18.64
C THR A 558 18.40 -2.28 18.88
N ALA A 559 19.02 -3.38 18.46
CA ALA A 559 18.46 -4.72 18.54
C ALA A 559 19.43 -5.68 19.23
N SER A 560 18.90 -6.67 19.94
CA SER A 560 19.65 -7.77 20.54
C SER A 560 19.17 -9.07 19.90
N ILE A 561 20.08 -9.78 19.23
CA ILE A 561 19.77 -10.99 18.46
C ILE A 561 20.48 -12.18 19.10
N ASN A 562 19.77 -13.29 19.31
CA ASN A 562 20.33 -14.51 19.89
C ASN A 562 20.96 -15.39 18.82
N ILE A 563 22.26 -15.21 18.60
CA ILE A 563 23.06 -16.00 17.66
C ILE A 563 23.57 -17.25 18.38
N SER A 564 22.84 -18.36 18.17
CA SER A 564 23.19 -19.69 18.68
C SER A 564 23.53 -19.75 20.18
N GLY A 565 22.76 -19.03 21.01
CA GLY A 565 22.91 -19.00 22.46
C GLY A 565 23.68 -17.80 22.99
N THR A 566 24.29 -16.99 22.11
CA THR A 566 24.96 -15.74 22.49
C THR A 566 24.19 -14.55 21.97
N VAL A 567 23.90 -13.59 22.85
CA VAL A 567 23.28 -12.32 22.44
C VAL A 567 24.33 -11.41 21.83
N VAL A 568 24.05 -10.93 20.62
CA VAL A 568 24.84 -9.91 19.91
C VAL A 568 23.94 -8.71 19.67
N ASP A 569 24.44 -7.52 20.01
CA ASP A 569 23.72 -6.28 19.80
C ASP A 569 24.02 -5.71 18.41
N PHE A 570 23.00 -5.11 17.80
CA PHE A 570 23.08 -4.45 16.51
C PHE A 570 22.60 -3.01 16.68
N VAL A 571 23.37 -2.06 16.19
CA VAL A 571 22.96 -0.66 16.04
C VAL A 571 22.90 -0.38 14.54
N VAL A 572 21.70 -0.20 14.01
CA VAL A 572 21.48 -0.03 12.58
C VAL A 572 20.81 1.30 12.27
N THR A 573 21.18 1.96 11.17
CA THR A 573 20.69 3.31 10.89
C THR A 573 20.78 3.71 9.42
N HIS A 574 19.88 4.62 9.03
CA HIS A 574 20.03 5.45 7.83
C HIS A 574 20.16 6.91 8.29
N MET A 575 21.39 7.46 8.35
CA MET A 575 21.59 8.86 8.74
C MET A 575 21.03 9.81 7.69
N GLY A 576 20.66 11.01 8.13
CA GLY A 576 20.11 12.03 7.23
C GLY A 576 21.11 12.52 6.18
N ASN A 577 20.61 13.22 5.17
CA ASN A 577 21.41 13.76 4.08
C ASN A 577 22.54 14.74 4.52
N ASP A 578 23.33 15.17 3.54
CA ASP A 578 24.52 15.99 3.78
C ASP A 578 24.26 17.50 3.90
N ARG A 579 22.99 17.95 3.83
CA ARG A 579 22.61 19.38 3.84
C ARG A 579 22.83 20.05 5.20
N ASP A 580 22.60 19.35 6.31
CA ASP A 580 22.66 19.92 7.67
C ASP A 580 23.73 19.24 8.55
N ALA A 581 24.87 19.92 8.73
CA ALA A 581 26.03 19.36 9.43
C ALA A 581 25.78 19.07 10.93
N LEU A 582 25.05 19.95 11.61
CA LEU A 582 24.70 19.78 13.03
C LEU A 582 23.89 18.50 13.26
N ASP A 583 22.93 18.25 12.39
CA ASP A 583 22.05 17.07 12.48
C ASP A 583 22.88 15.81 12.35
N ARG A 584 23.77 15.70 11.36
CA ARG A 584 24.68 14.56 11.24
C ARG A 584 25.59 14.39 12.46
N GLN A 585 26.06 15.49 13.04
CA GLN A 585 26.89 15.46 14.25
C GLN A 585 26.10 14.89 15.45
N LEU A 586 24.89 15.38 15.69
CA LEU A 586 24.03 14.91 16.79
C LEU A 586 23.59 13.47 16.60
N GLN A 587 23.29 13.07 15.36
CA GLN A 587 23.00 11.69 14.98
C GLN A 587 24.20 10.77 15.29
N ALA A 588 25.41 11.16 14.87
CA ALA A 588 26.63 10.40 15.17
C ALA A 588 26.90 10.28 16.68
N GLN A 589 26.70 11.36 17.44
CA GLN A 589 26.83 11.37 18.91
C GLN A 589 25.84 10.40 19.58
N PHE A 590 24.58 10.41 19.15
CA PHE A 590 23.55 9.51 19.66
C PHE A 590 23.93 8.04 19.39
N LEU A 591 24.28 7.72 18.15
CA LEU A 591 24.66 6.36 17.74
C LEU A 591 25.93 5.87 18.44
N ALA A 592 26.93 6.74 18.60
CA ALA A 592 28.15 6.43 19.35
C ALA A 592 27.82 6.11 20.82
N LYS A 593 26.90 6.85 21.44
CA LYS A 593 26.46 6.58 22.81
C LYS A 593 25.77 5.21 22.93
N GLU A 594 24.86 4.87 22.02
CA GLU A 594 24.21 3.56 22.00
C GLU A 594 25.22 2.42 21.80
N LEU A 595 26.17 2.59 20.88
CA LEU A 595 27.27 1.64 20.68
C LEU A 595 28.12 1.50 21.94
N LYS A 596 28.51 2.59 22.60
CA LYS A 596 29.32 2.57 23.83
C LYS A 596 28.62 1.80 24.95
N ASN A 597 27.32 2.03 25.11
CA ASN A 597 26.50 1.48 26.19
C ASN A 597 26.10 0.00 25.98
N SER A 598 26.23 -0.54 24.77
CA SER A 598 25.93 -1.95 24.52
C SER A 598 26.79 -2.88 25.42
N PRO A 599 26.16 -3.75 26.23
CA PRO A 599 26.88 -4.65 27.14
C PRO A 599 27.49 -5.86 26.42
N HIS A 600 26.88 -6.30 25.32
CA HIS A 600 27.24 -7.50 24.56
C HIS A 600 28.31 -7.23 23.48
N PRO A 601 28.79 -8.26 22.76
CA PRO A 601 29.37 -8.06 21.44
C PRO A 601 28.42 -7.30 20.54
N ALA A 602 28.94 -6.39 19.73
CA ALA A 602 28.10 -5.50 18.94
C ALA A 602 28.60 -5.25 17.53
N VAL A 603 27.65 -5.06 16.61
CA VAL A 603 27.88 -4.68 15.21
C VAL A 603 27.07 -3.42 14.91
N PHE A 604 27.72 -2.44 14.30
CA PHE A 604 27.09 -1.29 13.67
C PHE A 604 26.92 -1.57 12.18
N LEU A 605 25.72 -1.36 11.64
CA LEU A 605 25.42 -1.48 10.22
C LEU A 605 24.65 -0.23 9.80
N GLY A 606 25.27 0.68 9.06
CA GLY A 606 24.58 1.95 8.80
C GLY A 606 25.03 2.69 7.57
N TYR A 607 24.09 3.47 7.06
CA TYR A 607 24.34 4.52 6.08
C TYR A 607 24.76 5.78 6.84
N VAL A 608 26.05 6.08 6.84
CA VAL A 608 26.66 7.27 7.43
C VAL A 608 27.03 8.21 6.29
N THR A 609 26.32 9.34 6.19
CA THR A 609 26.52 10.36 5.15
C THR A 609 27.81 11.17 5.40
N SER A 610 28.95 10.50 5.48
CA SER A 610 30.29 11.07 5.69
C SER A 610 31.34 10.08 5.20
N ALA A 611 32.46 10.58 4.65
CA ALA A 611 33.57 9.75 4.20
C ALA A 611 34.35 9.12 5.36
N PRO A 612 35.18 8.08 5.10
CA PRO A 612 36.19 7.61 6.04
C PRO A 612 37.07 8.78 6.51
N ASP A 613 37.52 8.73 7.76
CA ASP A 613 38.34 9.77 8.43
C ASP A 613 37.68 11.15 8.63
N SER A 614 36.42 11.32 8.27
CA SER A 614 35.62 12.49 8.65
C SER A 614 35.38 12.57 10.16
N GLU A 615 34.91 13.72 10.65
CA GLU A 615 34.63 13.94 12.08
C GLU A 615 33.60 12.94 12.62
N ASN A 616 32.44 12.81 11.95
CA ASN A 616 31.38 11.88 12.37
C ASN A 616 31.85 10.43 12.37
N TYR A 617 32.59 10.03 11.33
CA TYR A 617 33.18 8.70 11.24
C TYR A 617 34.14 8.44 12.41
N LYS A 618 35.06 9.36 12.68
CA LYS A 618 36.01 9.25 13.81
C LYS A 618 35.27 9.20 15.13
N HIS A 619 34.26 10.04 15.32
CA HIS A 619 33.45 10.10 16.53
C HIS A 619 32.75 8.77 16.82
N LEU A 620 32.13 8.15 15.81
CA LEU A 620 31.53 6.81 15.93
C LEU A 620 32.55 5.77 16.40
N LEU A 621 33.75 5.76 15.82
CA LEU A 621 34.81 4.82 16.21
C LEU A 621 35.30 5.05 17.64
N THR A 622 35.65 6.30 17.98
CA THR A 622 36.29 6.63 19.26
C THR A 622 35.30 6.59 20.42
N GLU A 623 34.16 7.26 20.29
CA GLU A 623 33.15 7.31 21.36
C GLU A 623 32.31 6.05 21.42
N GLY A 624 31.99 5.45 20.27
CA GLY A 624 31.31 4.15 20.22
C GLY A 624 32.18 2.98 20.68
N LYS A 625 33.50 3.19 20.81
CA LYS A 625 34.50 2.15 21.15
C LYS A 625 34.40 0.93 20.23
N VAL A 626 34.24 1.21 18.94
CA VAL A 626 34.15 0.20 17.88
C VAL A 626 35.33 0.30 16.92
N LYS A 627 35.61 -0.79 16.24
CA LYS A 627 36.57 -0.86 15.14
C LYS A 627 35.80 -0.88 13.82
N ASP A 628 36.35 -0.23 12.82
CA ASP A 628 35.89 -0.39 11.46
C ASP A 628 36.30 -1.78 10.91
N ILE A 629 35.43 -2.38 10.10
CA ILE A 629 35.70 -3.69 9.47
C ILE A 629 36.99 -3.66 8.65
N ASP A 630 37.23 -2.56 7.92
CA ASP A 630 38.41 -2.37 7.08
C ASP A 630 38.78 -0.89 6.87
N SER A 631 39.60 -0.35 7.77
CA SER A 631 40.06 1.04 7.72
C SER A 631 40.95 1.38 6.52
N SER A 632 41.40 0.37 5.75
CA SER A 632 42.14 0.56 4.51
C SER A 632 41.24 0.91 3.32
N ASP A 633 39.93 0.61 3.39
CA ASP A 633 38.99 0.97 2.34
C ASP A 633 38.51 2.42 2.51
N LYS A 634 39.26 3.32 1.86
CA LYS A 634 38.99 4.77 1.83
C LYS A 634 37.95 5.19 0.80
N ARG A 635 37.45 4.26 -0.03
CA ARG A 635 36.48 4.54 -1.10
C ARG A 635 35.08 4.03 -0.76
N ARG A 636 34.79 3.83 0.52
CA ARG A 636 33.42 3.65 0.99
C ARG A 636 32.76 5.01 1.08
N TRP A 637 31.52 5.05 0.65
CA TRP A 637 30.65 6.18 0.84
C TRP A 637 29.32 5.61 1.30
N CYS A 638 28.76 6.22 2.33
CA CYS A 638 27.50 5.87 2.94
C CYS A 638 27.46 4.55 3.71
N GLU A 639 27.73 3.38 3.15
CA GLU A 639 27.57 2.12 3.91
C GLU A 639 28.81 1.73 4.74
N TYR A 640 28.61 1.49 6.04
CA TYR A 640 29.66 1.12 6.99
C TYR A 640 29.28 -0.06 7.88
N ILE A 641 30.28 -0.90 8.15
CA ILE A 641 30.23 -1.97 9.14
C ILE A 641 31.30 -1.70 10.20
N MET A 642 30.89 -1.52 11.44
CA MET A 642 31.80 -1.39 12.59
C MET A 642 31.45 -2.45 13.65
N TYR A 643 32.40 -2.79 14.52
CA TYR A 643 32.19 -3.87 15.49
C TYR A 643 33.01 -3.70 16.76
N LYS A 644 32.59 -4.35 17.84
CA LYS A 644 33.39 -4.50 19.07
C LYS A 644 33.16 -5.87 19.69
N LYS A 645 34.14 -6.35 20.48
CA LYS A 645 34.04 -7.62 21.23
C LYS A 645 33.78 -8.84 20.31
N LEU A 646 34.24 -8.76 19.07
CA LEU A 646 34.15 -9.79 18.03
C LEU A 646 35.50 -9.91 17.32
N ILE A 647 35.74 -11.06 16.68
CA ILE A 647 36.90 -11.30 15.82
C ILE A 647 36.43 -11.15 14.37
N ARG A 648 37.01 -10.24 13.59
CA ARG A 648 36.68 -10.12 12.15
C ARG A 648 37.31 -11.26 11.36
N LEU A 649 36.56 -11.81 10.40
CA LEU A 649 36.98 -12.95 9.58
C LEU A 649 36.93 -12.63 8.07
N GLY A 650 35.95 -11.85 7.63
CA GLY A 650 35.78 -11.52 6.22
C GLY A 650 35.07 -10.18 6.01
N TYR A 651 35.34 -9.57 4.85
CA TYR A 651 34.67 -8.36 4.38
C TYR A 651 34.45 -8.44 2.86
N ALA A 652 33.23 -8.16 2.40
CA ALA A 652 32.89 -8.16 0.98
C ALA A 652 32.01 -6.97 0.60
N ARG A 653 32.24 -6.45 -0.60
CA ARG A 653 31.40 -5.47 -1.30
C ARG A 653 30.91 -6.12 -2.59
N ILE A 654 29.60 -6.16 -2.78
CA ILE A 654 28.94 -6.80 -3.91
C ILE A 654 28.23 -5.71 -4.70
N SER A 655 28.54 -5.61 -6.00
CA SER A 655 28.00 -4.58 -6.85
C SER A 655 26.47 -4.64 -6.93
N HIS A 656 25.86 -3.47 -7.00
CA HIS A 656 24.41 -3.30 -7.04
C HIS A 656 23.72 -4.02 -8.21
N GLY A 657 24.43 -4.32 -9.31
CA GLY A 657 23.92 -5.14 -10.42
C GLY A 657 22.65 -4.59 -11.09
N GLY A 658 22.39 -3.29 -10.92
CA GLY A 658 21.17 -2.61 -11.36
C GLY A 658 19.94 -2.84 -10.46
N LEU A 659 20.04 -3.57 -9.35
CA LEU A 659 18.92 -3.80 -8.40
C LEU A 659 18.67 -2.65 -7.45
N SER A 660 19.70 -1.87 -7.14
CA SER A 660 19.64 -0.67 -6.32
C SER A 660 20.71 0.31 -6.84
N ASP A 661 20.73 1.52 -6.32
CA ASP A 661 21.77 2.52 -6.54
C ASP A 661 22.99 2.28 -5.62
N THR A 662 22.81 1.55 -4.51
CA THR A 662 23.91 1.14 -3.62
C THR A 662 24.31 -0.34 -3.77
N GLU A 663 25.60 -0.58 -3.48
CA GLU A 663 26.18 -1.92 -3.32
C GLU A 663 25.63 -2.62 -2.07
N VAL A 664 26.01 -3.89 -1.88
CA VAL A 664 25.80 -4.59 -0.60
C VAL A 664 27.12 -4.82 0.09
N GLN A 665 27.19 -4.48 1.37
CA GLN A 665 28.35 -4.76 2.19
C GLN A 665 28.08 -5.87 3.21
N LEU A 666 29.05 -6.79 3.34
CA LEU A 666 28.99 -7.95 4.24
C LEU A 666 30.24 -8.00 5.12
N GLY A 667 30.06 -8.30 6.40
CA GLY A 667 31.11 -8.61 7.36
C GLY A 667 30.87 -9.97 8.01
N THR A 668 31.91 -10.80 8.08
CA THR A 668 31.86 -12.10 8.78
C THR A 668 32.64 -12.00 10.08
N PHE A 669 32.03 -12.46 11.17
CA PHE A 669 32.54 -12.34 12.53
C PHE A 669 32.54 -13.68 13.25
N ARG A 670 33.48 -13.84 14.18
CA ARG A 670 33.47 -14.89 15.19
C ARG A 670 33.24 -14.31 16.58
N ILE A 671 32.30 -14.90 17.30
CA ILE A 671 32.06 -14.66 18.72
C ILE A 671 33.20 -15.31 19.52
N PRO A 672 34.00 -14.54 20.28
CA PRO A 672 35.09 -15.11 21.07
C PRO A 672 34.54 -15.96 22.22
N THR A 673 35.27 -17.03 22.58
CA THR A 673 34.92 -17.86 23.76
C THR A 673 34.98 -17.06 25.06
N ASN A 674 35.93 -16.13 25.17
CA ASN A 674 36.03 -15.19 26.28
C ASN A 674 36.13 -13.76 25.73
N VAL A 675 35.07 -12.97 25.94
CA VAL A 675 34.98 -11.58 25.48
C VAL A 675 36.00 -10.65 26.17
N GLN A 676 36.48 -11.02 27.35
CA GLN A 676 37.49 -10.23 28.09
C GLN A 676 38.92 -10.54 27.66
N SER A 677 39.15 -11.70 27.03
CA SER A 677 40.49 -12.16 26.62
C SER A 677 40.41 -12.79 25.24
N TYR A 678 40.45 -11.94 24.21
CA TYR A 678 40.52 -12.34 22.81
C TYR A 678 41.46 -11.41 22.04
N SER A 679 42.07 -11.95 20.99
CA SER A 679 42.83 -11.16 20.01
C SER A 679 42.07 -11.15 18.69
N ASP A 680 42.01 -9.98 18.09
CA ASP A 680 41.37 -9.79 16.79
C ASP A 680 42.37 -10.03 15.65
N ASN A 681 41.86 -10.26 14.44
CA ASN A 681 42.69 -10.53 13.28
C ASN A 681 43.30 -9.24 12.71
N LYS A 682 44.63 -9.23 12.58
CA LYS A 682 45.40 -8.06 12.14
C LYS A 682 45.82 -8.13 10.68
N ARG A 683 46.05 -9.33 10.14
CA ARG A 683 46.46 -9.51 8.75
C ARG A 683 45.23 -9.68 7.85
N THR A 684 45.39 -9.32 6.58
CA THR A 684 44.35 -9.45 5.56
C THR A 684 44.90 -10.15 4.32
N THR A 685 44.05 -10.85 3.60
CA THR A 685 44.37 -11.48 2.32
C THR A 685 43.19 -11.47 1.38
N ILE A 686 43.48 -11.37 0.08
CA ILE A 686 42.52 -11.59 -1.02
C ILE A 686 42.74 -12.96 -1.68
N SER A 687 43.69 -13.76 -1.16
CA SER A 687 44.03 -15.09 -1.65
C SER A 687 43.82 -16.10 -0.53
N PRO A 688 42.56 -16.52 -0.29
CA PRO A 688 42.21 -17.38 0.85
C PRO A 688 42.93 -18.74 0.81
N GLU A 689 43.11 -19.32 -0.38
CA GLU A 689 43.80 -20.61 -0.54
C GLU A 689 45.27 -20.55 -0.10
N LYS A 690 45.98 -19.47 -0.47
CA LYS A 690 47.40 -19.26 -0.13
C LYS A 690 47.61 -19.22 1.39
N HIS A 691 46.64 -18.69 2.13
CA HIS A 691 46.72 -18.52 3.59
C HIS A 691 45.85 -19.52 4.34
N LYS A 692 45.35 -20.57 3.66
CA LYS A 692 44.55 -21.66 4.24
C LYS A 692 43.35 -21.15 5.06
N ILE A 693 42.66 -20.14 4.56
CA ILE A 693 41.44 -19.64 5.19
C ILE A 693 40.38 -20.76 5.17
N ASP A 694 39.70 -20.96 6.30
CA ASP A 694 38.64 -21.96 6.42
C ASP A 694 37.54 -21.71 5.38
N LYS A 695 37.14 -22.78 4.67
CA LYS A 695 36.08 -22.76 3.66
C LYS A 695 34.75 -22.23 4.22
N ASN A 696 34.48 -22.44 5.51
CA ASN A 696 33.27 -21.95 6.18
C ASN A 696 33.20 -20.42 6.32
N ILE A 697 34.31 -19.72 6.10
CA ILE A 697 34.43 -18.26 6.17
C ILE A 697 34.29 -17.64 4.77
N LEU A 698 34.46 -18.44 3.70
CA LEU A 698 34.49 -17.92 2.35
C LEU A 698 33.10 -17.46 1.92
N PHE A 699 33.02 -16.23 1.42
CA PHE A 699 31.84 -15.75 0.69
C PHE A 699 31.57 -16.59 -0.56
N ASN A 700 30.30 -16.58 -0.98
CA ASN A 700 29.81 -17.36 -2.12
C ASN A 700 30.60 -17.03 -3.40
N ASP A 701 31.09 -18.06 -4.09
CA ASP A 701 31.89 -17.94 -5.31
C ASP A 701 31.07 -17.48 -6.53
N LYS A 702 29.74 -17.50 -6.43
CA LYS A 702 28.81 -16.99 -7.45
C LYS A 702 29.06 -15.52 -7.82
N PHE A 703 29.58 -14.71 -6.91
CA PHE A 703 29.92 -13.30 -7.16
C PHE A 703 31.26 -13.13 -7.90
N GLY A 704 31.88 -14.23 -8.34
CA GLY A 704 33.03 -14.22 -9.22
C GLY A 704 34.34 -13.85 -8.54
N LYS A 705 35.32 -13.45 -9.36
CA LYS A 705 36.67 -13.11 -8.90
C LYS A 705 36.75 -11.66 -8.41
N TYR A 706 37.80 -11.41 -7.64
CA TYR A 706 38.22 -10.09 -7.16
C TYR A 706 38.31 -9.05 -8.28
N TYR A 707 37.66 -7.89 -8.11
CA TYR A 707 37.85 -6.70 -8.93
C TYR A 707 38.36 -5.53 -8.07
N GLN A 708 39.46 -4.90 -8.50
CA GLN A 708 40.15 -3.88 -7.70
C GLN A 708 39.39 -2.53 -7.67
N HIS A 709 38.73 -2.15 -8.75
CA HIS A 709 38.05 -0.85 -8.89
C HIS A 709 36.53 -0.98 -8.70
N HIS A 710 35.84 0.16 -8.82
CA HIS A 710 34.38 0.15 -8.80
C HIS A 710 33.88 -0.55 -10.07
N GLY A 711 33.08 -1.60 -9.89
CA GLY A 711 32.50 -2.34 -10.99
C GLY A 711 31.10 -1.85 -11.29
N TYR A 712 30.87 -1.35 -12.51
CA TYR A 712 29.53 -1.13 -13.05
C TYR A 712 29.16 -2.34 -13.90
N PHE A 713 28.71 -3.39 -13.23
CA PHE A 713 28.39 -4.67 -13.84
C PHE A 713 26.89 -4.80 -14.04
N ASN A 714 26.48 -5.43 -15.15
CA ASN A 714 25.09 -5.85 -15.37
C ASN A 714 24.70 -7.08 -14.51
N HIS A 715 25.62 -7.58 -13.68
CA HIS A 715 25.43 -8.69 -12.76
C HIS A 715 26.01 -8.33 -11.38
N HIS A 716 25.70 -9.12 -10.35
CA HIS A 716 26.31 -8.94 -9.03
C HIS A 716 27.69 -9.59 -9.00
N GLY A 717 28.71 -8.80 -8.66
CA GLY A 717 30.08 -9.29 -8.52
C GLY A 717 30.82 -8.60 -7.40
N PHE A 718 31.85 -9.26 -6.87
CA PHE A 718 32.73 -8.61 -5.91
C PHE A 718 33.47 -7.44 -6.54
N HIS A 719 33.61 -6.32 -5.83
CA HIS A 719 34.33 -5.15 -6.34
C HIS A 719 35.08 -4.42 -5.23
N MET A 720 35.75 -3.33 -5.60
CA MET A 720 36.44 -2.42 -4.66
C MET A 720 37.53 -3.10 -3.83
N GLY A 721 38.15 -4.12 -4.40
CA GLY A 721 39.24 -4.84 -3.76
C GLY A 721 38.77 -5.86 -2.72
N THR A 722 37.56 -6.39 -2.87
CA THR A 722 36.98 -7.43 -2.02
C THR A 722 36.67 -8.69 -2.85
N PRO A 723 36.44 -9.88 -2.25
CA PRO A 723 36.38 -10.16 -0.81
C PRO A 723 37.78 -10.13 -0.16
N LYS A 724 37.83 -9.68 1.08
CA LYS A 724 39.01 -9.73 1.96
C LYS A 724 38.75 -10.68 3.10
N TYR A 725 39.78 -11.42 3.51
CA TYR A 725 39.73 -12.33 4.65
C TYR A 725 40.78 -11.94 5.67
N PHE A 726 40.42 -12.02 6.95
CA PHE A 726 41.27 -11.60 8.05
C PHE A 726 41.74 -12.81 8.86
N TYR A 727 43.03 -12.83 9.20
CA TYR A 727 43.66 -13.93 9.92
C TYR A 727 44.79 -13.42 10.84
N ASN A 728 45.26 -14.31 11.69
CA ASN A 728 46.49 -14.18 12.48
C ASN A 728 47.39 -15.40 12.17
N ASP A 729 48.68 -15.29 12.45
CA ASP A 729 49.65 -16.38 12.24
C ASP A 729 49.43 -17.59 13.15
#